data_AF-A0A7W8XT24-F1
#
_entry.id   AF-A0A7W8XT24-F1
#
_cell.length_a   1.000
_cell.length_b   1.000
_cell.length_c   1.000
_cell.angle_alpha   90.00
_cell.angle_beta   90.00
_cell.angle_gamma   90.00
#
_symmetry.space_group_name_H-M   'P 1'
#
loop_
_entity.id
_entity.type
_entity.pdbx_description
1 polymer ?
#
loop_
_entity_poly.entity_id
_entity_poly.type
_entity_poly.pdbx_seq_one_letter_code
_entity_poly.pdbx_strand_id
1 'polypeptide(L)'
;MVQYLLALAPTFVVLALFLLGPFNWSRHHTWTRAITCAFVGAIALRYILWRLTQTVLPYPYDGLNFYWVWFVFIVEMLAFTEVVLFLVLMSRYVDRSAEADKLARVFFARNERELPTVDVFIPTYNEPLDVLERTIVGALSLDYPADKLTVYVLDDQRRDWLKRFCEEKNAIHVTRGDNSHAKAGNMNNGLKVSSGDFVAVFDADFVPYRNFLRRTLPFFSDESVGIVQTPQHFFNVDPVQSNLGLENIWPDEQRLFFDEIAPSRDVWDVSFCCGSCSIARRKAIDAIGGFPTESITEDLLTTLSMLNMGYKTRYLNERLSMGLAAENLTGYFVQRERWCQGGIQTLYLHNGPLRGPGLSLFQRIMFLPASWLVQYLVRFMILIVPIVYLWFGLLPLYFTDIADYVSYQIPLLTAYFLLMLWITPTRYLPIISSAVGTFSTFRMLPTVVSSLIRPFGKPFRVTPKGSGNEANQFDRYTFTCIASLIAITAAGLLINIVPETTNVQGQFSPIAALWAGINIIVLIIASLICFEKPRRLFHAFKLEEAATVDGIPGEVVSLALDKAVVAVPVETQFQSRSVSLKFDGFAPFAAELKQVTQRRRSIARGGDKQAYYLHLYFDLSKSDRDRMIVKLYTGEYSQDIHDIDKVAVSVNLLLRSFGRTRTL
;
A
#
# COMPACT_ATOMS: atom_id res chain seq x y z
N MET A 1 3.60 9.38 45.72
CA MET A 1 3.44 10.41 44.67
C MET A 1 4.77 10.73 43.97
N VAL A 2 5.86 11.06 44.70
CA VAL A 2 7.18 11.35 44.11
C VAL A 2 7.75 10.18 43.29
N GLN A 3 7.66 8.94 43.78
CA GLN A 3 8.13 7.74 43.08
C GLN A 3 7.42 7.51 41.72
N TYR A 4 6.11 7.76 41.65
CA TYR A 4 5.33 7.65 40.41
C TYR A 4 5.66 8.78 39.41
N LEU A 5 6.03 9.97 39.88
CA LEU A 5 6.50 11.06 39.02
C LEU A 5 7.90 10.77 38.47
N LEU A 6 8.78 10.17 39.28
CA LEU A 6 10.10 9.73 38.83
C LEU A 6 10.02 8.63 37.77
N ALA A 7 9.01 7.74 37.86
CA ALA A 7 8.77 6.73 36.84
C ALA A 7 8.47 7.30 35.43
N LEU A 8 8.00 8.55 35.35
CA LEU A 8 7.76 9.25 34.08
C LEU A 8 9.01 9.95 33.52
N ALA A 9 10.10 10.04 34.29
CA ALA A 9 11.30 10.74 33.84
C ALA A 9 11.85 10.24 32.49
N PRO A 10 11.94 8.91 32.22
CA PRO A 10 12.34 8.42 30.90
C PRO A 10 11.43 8.90 29.76
N THR A 11 10.11 8.96 30.02
CA THR A 11 9.13 9.44 29.04
C THR A 11 9.33 10.94 28.76
N PHE A 12 9.60 11.75 29.79
CA PHE A 12 9.91 13.17 29.59
C PHE A 12 11.22 13.39 28.83
N VAL A 13 12.23 12.54 29.02
CA VAL A 13 13.47 12.58 28.21
C VAL A 13 13.16 12.31 26.74
N VAL A 14 12.36 11.29 26.44
CA VAL A 14 11.93 11.00 25.06
C VAL A 14 11.17 12.19 24.47
N LEU A 15 10.20 12.75 25.21
CA LEU A 15 9.43 13.91 24.75
C LEU A 15 10.33 15.12 24.50
N ALA A 16 11.26 15.43 25.41
CA ALA A 16 12.17 16.54 25.28
C ALA A 16 13.08 16.38 24.04
N LEU A 17 13.61 15.16 23.80
CA LEU A 17 14.42 14.91 22.62
C LEU A 17 13.62 15.17 21.33
N PHE A 18 12.41 14.64 21.22
CA PHE A 18 11.57 14.82 20.02
C PHE A 18 11.17 16.29 19.79
N LEU A 19 10.81 17.00 20.86
CA LEU A 19 10.42 18.41 20.80
C LEU A 19 11.58 19.35 20.46
N LEU A 20 12.80 19.04 20.92
CA LEU A 20 13.98 19.87 20.68
C LEU A 20 14.69 19.51 19.37
N GLY A 21 14.67 18.23 18.98
CA GLY A 21 15.41 17.70 17.83
C GLY A 21 14.51 17.31 16.65
N PRO A 22 14.13 16.03 16.51
CA PRO A 22 13.45 15.47 15.33
C PRO A 22 12.33 16.35 14.76
N PHE A 23 11.41 16.86 15.56
CA PHE A 23 10.30 17.67 15.04
C PHE A 23 10.72 19.01 14.41
N ASN A 24 11.94 19.49 14.69
CA ASN A 24 12.53 20.68 14.09
C ASN A 24 13.57 20.35 13.00
N TRP A 25 13.87 19.07 12.78
CA TRP A 25 14.85 18.61 11.81
C TRP A 25 14.17 18.11 10.53
N SER A 26 14.81 18.35 9.39
CA SER A 26 14.36 17.74 8.13
C SER A 26 14.51 16.21 8.19
N ARG A 27 13.42 15.50 7.93
CA ARG A 27 13.37 14.04 7.85
C ARG A 27 14.01 13.45 6.59
N HIS A 28 14.42 14.29 5.63
CA HIS A 28 15.06 13.85 4.39
C HIS A 28 16.59 13.76 4.51
N HIS A 29 17.17 14.32 5.57
CA HIS A 29 18.60 14.18 5.84
C HIS A 29 18.90 12.83 6.49
N THR A 30 19.94 12.16 6.01
CA THR A 30 20.36 10.87 6.57
C THR A 30 20.79 10.98 8.05
N TRP A 31 21.51 12.04 8.43
CA TRP A 31 22.03 12.18 9.79
C TRP A 31 20.91 12.35 10.83
N THR A 32 19.84 13.08 10.51
CA THR A 32 18.70 13.29 11.43
C THR A 32 17.96 11.98 11.66
N ARG A 33 17.68 11.23 10.59
CA ARG A 33 17.05 9.90 10.65
C ARG A 33 17.91 8.92 11.43
N ALA A 34 19.22 8.87 11.15
CA ALA A 34 20.14 7.97 11.83
C ALA A 34 20.21 8.22 13.35
N ILE A 35 20.38 9.47 13.78
CA ILE A 35 20.41 9.82 15.21
C ILE A 35 19.09 9.47 15.89
N THR A 36 17.96 9.78 15.24
CA THR A 36 16.63 9.53 15.81
C THR A 36 16.35 8.02 15.91
N CYS A 37 16.63 7.25 14.86
CA CYS A 37 16.48 5.79 14.87
C CYS A 37 17.40 5.12 15.89
N ALA A 38 18.65 5.59 16.02
CA ALA A 38 19.59 5.10 17.02
C ALA A 38 19.10 5.38 18.45
N PHE A 39 18.54 6.57 18.71
CA PHE A 39 17.95 6.89 20.00
C PHE A 39 16.76 5.97 20.34
N VAL A 40 15.82 5.77 19.41
CA VAL A 40 14.70 4.84 19.60
C VAL A 40 15.20 3.41 19.81
N GLY A 41 16.23 2.99 19.06
CA GLY A 41 16.90 1.71 19.25
C GLY A 41 17.51 1.54 20.64
N ALA A 42 18.10 2.59 21.21
CA ALA A 42 18.62 2.57 22.58
C ALA A 42 17.51 2.44 23.63
N ILE A 43 16.37 3.12 23.44
CA ILE A 43 15.19 2.96 24.32
C ILE A 43 14.62 1.54 24.22
N ALA A 44 14.54 0.98 23.01
CA ALA A 44 14.13 -0.40 22.78
C ALA A 44 15.07 -1.39 23.46
N LEU A 45 16.39 -1.21 23.32
CA LEU A 45 17.38 -2.05 23.99
C LEU A 45 17.25 -1.97 25.52
N ARG A 46 17.04 -0.78 26.08
CA ARG A 46 16.80 -0.59 27.52
C ARG A 46 15.58 -1.40 27.99
N TYR A 47 14.50 -1.40 27.23
CA TYR A 47 13.31 -2.20 27.54
C TYR A 47 13.60 -3.70 27.47
N ILE A 48 14.28 -4.20 26.43
CA ILE A 48 14.58 -5.63 26.29
C ILE A 48 15.50 -6.12 27.43
N LEU A 49 16.52 -5.33 27.79
CA LEU A 49 17.41 -5.66 28.91
C LEU A 49 16.64 -5.74 30.23
N TRP A 50 15.72 -4.81 30.46
CA TRP A 50 14.81 -4.88 31.61
C TRP A 50 13.90 -6.11 31.55
N ARG A 51 13.26 -6.39 30.40
CA ARG A 51 12.42 -7.57 30.21
C ARG A 51 13.18 -8.83 30.57
N LEU A 52 14.37 -9.02 30.00
CA LEU A 52 15.19 -10.21 30.25
C LEU A 52 15.63 -10.31 31.71
N THR A 53 16.28 -9.26 32.23
CA THR A 53 16.98 -9.33 33.53
C THR A 53 16.06 -9.22 34.74
N GLN A 54 14.95 -8.49 34.63
CA GLN A 54 14.07 -8.21 35.77
C GLN A 54 12.75 -8.98 35.70
N THR A 55 12.30 -9.34 34.50
CA THR A 55 10.93 -9.88 34.33
C THR A 55 10.85 -11.30 33.76
N VAL A 56 11.95 -11.83 33.23
CA VAL A 56 12.01 -13.19 32.65
C VAL A 56 12.95 -14.07 33.47
N LEU A 57 14.22 -13.69 33.61
CA LEU A 57 15.20 -14.47 34.38
C LEU A 57 14.84 -14.67 35.86
N PRO A 58 14.26 -13.66 36.57
CA PRO A 58 13.90 -13.84 37.97
C PRO A 58 12.62 -14.66 38.19
N TYR A 59 11.87 -14.99 37.12
CA TYR A 59 10.63 -15.76 37.27
C TYR A 59 10.97 -17.17 37.79
N PRO A 60 10.30 -17.67 38.84
CA PRO A 60 10.56 -19.01 39.40
C PRO A 60 10.54 -20.12 38.33
N TYR A 61 11.47 -21.08 38.41
CA TYR A 61 11.65 -22.16 37.41
C TYR A 61 10.60 -23.28 37.49
N ASP A 62 9.35 -22.95 37.81
CA ASP A 62 8.27 -23.91 38.05
C ASP A 62 6.91 -23.47 37.49
N GLY A 63 6.11 -24.47 37.11
CA GLY A 63 4.73 -24.30 36.67
C GLY A 63 4.55 -23.81 35.22
N LEU A 64 3.28 -23.75 34.81
CA LEU A 64 2.88 -23.33 33.46
C LEU A 64 3.27 -21.88 33.15
N ASN A 65 3.27 -21.02 34.17
CA ASN A 65 3.53 -19.60 33.99
C ASN A 65 4.99 -19.31 33.62
N PHE A 66 5.95 -20.14 34.06
CA PHE A 66 7.35 -20.05 33.62
C PHE A 66 7.46 -20.16 32.10
N TYR A 67 6.87 -21.20 31.51
CA TYR A 67 6.88 -21.41 30.06
C TYR A 67 6.14 -20.29 29.32
N TRP A 68 5.04 -19.80 29.90
CA TRP A 68 4.28 -18.69 29.34
C TRP A 68 5.10 -17.40 29.25
N VAL A 69 5.80 -17.02 30.33
CA VAL A 69 6.68 -15.83 30.36
C VAL A 69 7.78 -15.93 29.30
N TRP A 70 8.44 -17.09 29.19
CA TRP A 70 9.46 -17.31 28.15
C TRP A 70 8.89 -17.26 26.75
N PHE A 71 7.71 -17.86 26.53
CA PHE A 71 7.04 -17.84 25.23
C PHE A 71 6.69 -16.41 24.80
N VAL A 72 6.10 -15.62 25.70
CA VAL A 72 5.81 -14.19 25.46
C VAL A 72 7.10 -13.42 25.14
N PHE A 73 8.17 -13.67 25.90
CA PHE A 73 9.47 -13.02 25.65
C PHE A 73 10.07 -13.39 24.28
N ILE A 74 9.97 -14.65 23.84
CA ILE A 74 10.43 -15.08 22.51
C ILE A 74 9.65 -14.36 21.41
N VAL A 75 8.33 -14.25 21.54
CA VAL A 75 7.50 -13.49 20.59
C VAL A 75 7.87 -12.00 20.60
N GLU A 76 8.11 -11.41 21.78
CA GLU A 76 8.60 -10.03 21.87
C GLU A 76 9.96 -9.87 21.18
N MET A 77 10.90 -10.80 21.34
CA MET A 77 12.21 -10.77 20.67
C MET A 77 12.08 -10.82 19.13
N LEU A 78 11.12 -11.59 18.61
CA LEU A 78 10.80 -11.57 17.17
C LEU A 78 10.28 -10.19 16.76
N ALA A 79 9.36 -9.60 17.52
CA ALA A 79 8.85 -8.25 17.27
C ALA A 79 9.97 -7.20 17.28
N PHE A 80 10.88 -7.26 18.26
CA PHE A 80 12.02 -6.35 18.35
C PHE A 80 13.01 -6.55 17.21
N THR A 81 13.18 -7.78 16.72
CA THR A 81 13.99 -8.03 15.52
C THR A 81 13.41 -7.27 14.33
N GLU A 82 12.09 -7.36 14.11
CA GLU A 82 11.41 -6.58 13.06
C GLU A 82 11.57 -5.06 13.26
N VAL A 83 11.42 -4.57 14.49
CA VAL A 83 11.63 -3.15 14.82
C VAL A 83 13.07 -2.73 14.53
N VAL A 84 14.07 -3.52 14.89
CA VAL A 84 15.49 -3.19 14.60
C VAL A 84 15.73 -3.16 13.10
N LEU A 85 15.22 -4.13 12.34
CA LEU A 85 15.32 -4.12 10.89
C LEU A 85 14.67 -2.87 10.29
N PHE A 86 13.48 -2.50 10.78
CA PHE A 86 12.79 -1.28 10.38
C PHE A 86 13.60 -0.01 10.72
N LEU A 87 14.16 0.10 11.93
CA LEU A 87 14.97 1.25 12.34
C LEU A 87 16.24 1.38 11.52
N VAL A 88 16.94 0.27 11.23
CA VAL A 88 18.13 0.26 10.38
C VAL A 88 17.75 0.68 8.97
N LEU A 89 16.68 0.11 8.40
CA LEU A 89 16.21 0.45 7.08
C LEU A 89 15.87 1.94 6.97
N MET A 90 15.04 2.41 7.89
CA MET A 90 14.53 3.78 7.92
C MET A 90 15.54 4.80 8.43
N SER A 91 16.73 4.39 8.89
CA SER A 91 17.80 5.32 9.30
C SER A 91 18.37 6.16 8.15
N ARG A 92 18.13 5.73 6.90
CA ARG A 92 18.54 6.44 5.69
C ARG A 92 17.34 6.62 4.77
N TYR A 93 17.46 7.58 3.86
CA TYR A 93 16.47 7.91 2.84
C TYR A 93 17.18 8.50 1.63
N VAL A 94 16.67 8.21 0.44
CA VAL A 94 17.12 8.85 -0.79
C VAL A 94 15.90 9.29 -1.59
N ASP A 95 15.92 10.54 -2.02
CA ASP A 95 15.03 11.06 -3.06
C ASP A 95 15.85 11.20 -4.34
N ARG A 96 15.46 10.45 -5.37
CA ARG A 96 16.16 10.43 -6.67
C ARG A 96 15.58 11.41 -7.68
N SER A 97 14.59 12.23 -7.32
CA SER A 97 13.94 13.14 -8.28
C SER A 97 14.93 14.15 -8.88
N ALA A 98 15.79 14.73 -8.05
CA ALA A 98 16.85 15.65 -8.52
C ALA A 98 17.95 14.93 -9.34
N GLU A 99 18.23 13.66 -9.02
CA GLU A 99 19.14 12.83 -9.81
C GLU A 99 18.53 12.52 -11.19
N ALA A 100 17.23 12.18 -11.23
CA ALA A 100 16.47 11.97 -12.46
C ALA A 100 16.48 13.21 -13.34
N ASP A 101 16.28 14.41 -12.78
CA ASP A 101 16.38 15.68 -13.52
C ASP A 101 17.75 15.84 -14.19
N LYS A 102 18.82 15.63 -13.43
CA LYS A 102 20.20 15.78 -13.91
C LYS A 102 20.51 14.76 -15.01
N LEU A 103 20.18 13.49 -14.78
CA LEU A 103 20.44 12.41 -15.72
C LEU A 103 19.60 12.59 -16.99
N ALA A 104 18.32 12.97 -16.88
CA ALA A 104 17.44 13.19 -18.03
C ALA A 104 17.96 14.29 -18.96
N ARG A 105 18.44 15.41 -18.42
CA ARG A 105 19.01 16.50 -19.23
C ARG A 105 20.18 16.03 -20.10
N VAL A 106 21.05 15.19 -19.56
CA VAL A 106 22.22 14.66 -20.30
C VAL A 106 21.78 13.54 -21.26
N PHE A 107 20.95 12.62 -20.80
CA PHE A 107 20.53 11.43 -21.54
C PHE A 107 19.74 11.79 -22.80
N PHE A 108 18.85 12.79 -22.73
CA PHE A 108 18.00 13.23 -23.85
C PHE A 108 18.57 14.40 -24.65
N ALA A 109 19.76 14.93 -24.29
CA ALA A 109 20.48 15.87 -25.15
C ALA A 109 21.16 15.19 -26.37
N ARG A 110 21.24 13.86 -26.35
CA ARG A 110 21.75 13.04 -27.46
C ARG A 110 20.80 13.05 -28.65
N ASN A 111 21.32 12.70 -29.82
CA ASN A 111 20.48 12.54 -31.00
C ASN A 111 19.43 11.44 -30.76
N GLU A 112 18.18 11.65 -31.20
CA GLU A 112 17.11 10.66 -31.03
C GLU A 112 17.46 9.28 -31.61
N ARG A 113 18.30 9.23 -32.67
CA ARG A 113 18.77 7.97 -33.26
C ARG A 113 19.65 7.15 -32.33
N GLU A 114 20.36 7.81 -31.41
CA GLU A 114 21.23 7.18 -30.40
C GLU A 114 20.46 6.73 -29.16
N LEU A 115 19.17 7.08 -29.06
CA LEU A 115 18.33 6.59 -27.97
C LEU A 115 18.09 5.07 -28.13
N PRO A 116 18.08 4.33 -27.00
CA PRO A 116 17.86 2.89 -27.02
C PRO A 116 16.44 2.53 -27.44
N THR A 117 16.23 1.28 -27.84
CA THR A 117 14.87 0.77 -28.08
C THR A 117 14.21 0.32 -26.78
N VAL A 118 12.90 0.48 -26.68
CA VAL A 118 12.10 0.11 -25.52
C VAL A 118 10.89 -0.73 -25.94
N ASP A 119 10.79 -1.92 -25.37
CA ASP A 119 9.61 -2.75 -25.46
C ASP A 119 8.73 -2.52 -24.22
N VAL A 120 7.44 -2.24 -24.41
CA VAL A 120 6.47 -2.15 -23.32
C VAL A 120 5.64 -3.42 -23.28
N PHE A 121 5.70 -4.15 -22.17
CA PHE A 121 4.94 -5.37 -21.95
C PHE A 121 3.71 -5.10 -21.08
N ILE A 122 2.55 -5.44 -21.62
CA ILE A 122 1.26 -5.43 -20.94
C ILE A 122 0.74 -6.87 -20.85
N PRO A 123 1.13 -7.65 -19.82
CA PRO A 123 0.59 -8.98 -19.62
C PRO A 123 -0.85 -8.92 -19.14
N THR A 124 -1.69 -9.76 -19.72
CA THR A 124 -3.13 -9.83 -19.41
C THR A 124 -3.64 -11.26 -19.44
N TYR A 125 -4.62 -11.53 -18.57
CA TYR A 125 -5.31 -12.81 -18.48
C TYR A 125 -6.80 -12.62 -18.78
N ASN A 126 -7.58 -12.03 -17.87
CA ASN A 126 -9.04 -11.93 -18.00
C ASN A 126 -9.57 -10.49 -17.92
N GLU A 127 -8.71 -9.49 -17.98
CA GLU A 127 -9.11 -8.10 -17.87
C GLU A 127 -10.03 -7.68 -19.03
N PRO A 128 -11.10 -6.90 -18.77
CA PRO A 128 -12.03 -6.44 -19.79
C PRO A 128 -11.45 -5.27 -20.63
N LEU A 129 -12.15 -4.93 -21.72
CA LEU A 129 -11.75 -3.86 -22.63
C LEU A 129 -11.59 -2.51 -21.91
N ASP A 130 -12.50 -2.16 -21.00
CA ASP A 130 -12.48 -0.86 -20.31
C ASP A 130 -11.28 -0.70 -19.37
N VAL A 131 -10.67 -1.79 -18.93
CA VAL A 131 -9.40 -1.80 -18.18
C VAL A 131 -8.22 -1.73 -19.15
N LEU A 132 -8.19 -2.64 -20.14
CA LEU A 132 -7.07 -2.77 -21.08
C LEU A 132 -6.89 -1.56 -21.99
N GLU A 133 -7.98 -0.96 -22.45
CA GLU A 133 -7.93 0.20 -23.35
C GLU A 133 -7.14 1.35 -22.72
N ARG A 134 -7.29 1.58 -21.42
CA ARG A 134 -6.65 2.68 -20.70
C ARG A 134 -5.14 2.49 -20.71
N THR A 135 -4.70 1.29 -20.38
CA THR A 135 -3.28 0.92 -20.28
C THR A 135 -2.61 0.89 -21.65
N ILE A 136 -3.26 0.31 -22.66
CA ILE A 136 -2.73 0.25 -24.04
C ILE A 136 -2.59 1.66 -24.61
N VAL A 137 -3.61 2.50 -24.49
CA VAL A 137 -3.56 3.88 -25.00
C VAL A 137 -2.53 4.71 -24.24
N GLY A 138 -2.42 4.56 -22.92
CA GLY A 138 -1.39 5.24 -22.13
C GLY A 138 0.02 4.84 -22.54
N ALA A 139 0.27 3.54 -22.75
CA ALA A 139 1.56 3.02 -23.22
C ALA A 139 1.93 3.55 -24.61
N LEU A 140 0.97 3.61 -25.53
CA LEU A 140 1.17 4.18 -26.87
C LEU A 140 1.41 5.70 -26.84
N SER A 141 1.07 6.37 -25.73
CA SER A 141 1.20 7.83 -25.56
C SER A 141 2.45 8.26 -24.81
N LEU A 142 3.35 7.31 -24.51
CA LEU A 142 4.68 7.59 -23.93
C LEU A 142 5.46 8.56 -24.81
N ASP A 143 6.08 9.56 -24.19
CA ASP A 143 6.88 10.59 -24.85
C ASP A 143 8.27 10.03 -25.20
N TYR A 144 8.32 9.32 -26.33
CA TYR A 144 9.51 8.66 -26.86
C TYR A 144 9.44 8.56 -28.39
N PRO A 145 10.57 8.49 -29.13
CA PRO A 145 10.54 8.30 -30.57
C PRO A 145 9.75 7.06 -30.99
N ALA A 146 8.81 7.22 -31.92
CA ALA A 146 7.87 6.17 -32.32
C ALA A 146 8.56 4.95 -32.96
N ASP A 147 9.72 5.14 -33.61
CA ASP A 147 10.54 4.07 -34.19
C ASP A 147 11.37 3.31 -33.15
N LYS A 148 11.41 3.79 -31.91
CA LYS A 148 12.17 3.21 -30.79
C LYS A 148 11.28 2.62 -29.70
N LEU A 149 9.96 2.80 -29.80
CA LEU A 149 8.99 2.32 -28.83
C LEU A 149 8.12 1.24 -29.47
N THR A 150 7.99 0.08 -28.82
CA THR A 150 7.06 -0.96 -29.28
C THR A 150 6.23 -1.48 -28.13
N VAL A 151 4.90 -1.47 -28.28
CA VAL A 151 3.96 -1.93 -27.25
C VAL A 151 3.48 -3.34 -27.57
N TYR A 152 3.75 -4.27 -26.66
CA TYR A 152 3.35 -5.67 -26.72
C TYR A 152 2.27 -5.97 -25.68
N VAL A 153 1.11 -6.43 -26.16
CA VAL A 153 0.01 -6.92 -25.32
C VAL A 153 0.09 -8.44 -25.28
N LEU A 154 0.46 -8.98 -24.12
CA LEU A 154 0.75 -10.40 -23.94
C LEU A 154 -0.48 -11.10 -23.36
N ASP A 155 -1.20 -11.86 -24.17
CA ASP A 155 -2.54 -12.37 -23.86
C ASP A 155 -2.58 -13.89 -23.65
N ASP A 156 -2.77 -14.29 -22.38
CA ASP A 156 -2.89 -15.68 -21.95
C ASP A 156 -4.27 -16.30 -22.22
N GLN A 157 -5.24 -15.55 -22.74
CA GLN A 157 -6.58 -16.06 -23.09
C GLN A 157 -6.86 -16.07 -24.60
N ARG A 158 -5.92 -15.63 -25.44
CA ARG A 158 -6.04 -15.69 -26.92
C ARG A 158 -7.35 -15.07 -27.41
N ARG A 159 -7.66 -13.85 -26.96
CA ARG A 159 -8.94 -13.18 -27.21
C ARG A 159 -8.95 -12.48 -28.57
N ASP A 160 -9.83 -12.91 -29.47
CA ASP A 160 -9.96 -12.34 -30.82
C ASP A 160 -10.31 -10.84 -30.84
N TRP A 161 -11.14 -10.39 -29.89
CA TRP A 161 -11.48 -8.98 -29.77
C TRP A 161 -10.25 -8.15 -29.40
N LEU A 162 -9.36 -8.68 -28.56
CA LEU A 162 -8.16 -7.98 -28.11
C LEU A 162 -7.14 -7.89 -29.24
N LYS A 163 -7.00 -8.96 -30.05
CA LYS A 163 -6.19 -8.93 -31.26
C LYS A 163 -6.61 -7.79 -32.20
N ARG A 164 -7.90 -7.70 -32.53
CA ARG A 164 -8.45 -6.64 -33.39
C ARG A 164 -8.24 -5.24 -32.79
N PHE A 165 -8.40 -5.10 -31.47
CA PHE A 165 -8.15 -3.83 -30.79
C PHE A 165 -6.67 -3.43 -30.85
N CYS A 166 -5.74 -4.36 -30.67
CA CYS A 166 -4.31 -4.10 -30.78
C CYS A 166 -3.93 -3.69 -32.21
N GLU A 167 -4.44 -4.40 -33.23
CA GLU A 167 -4.24 -4.06 -34.65
C GLU A 167 -4.75 -2.65 -34.96
N GLU A 168 -5.95 -2.28 -34.45
CA GLU A 168 -6.51 -0.94 -34.61
C GLU A 168 -5.64 0.15 -33.98
N LYS A 169 -5.04 -0.13 -32.81
CA LYS A 169 -4.21 0.83 -32.05
C LYS A 169 -2.73 0.83 -32.46
N ASN A 170 -2.31 -0.03 -33.38
CA ASN A 170 -0.89 -0.29 -33.70
C ASN A 170 -0.07 -0.83 -32.52
N ALA A 171 -0.68 -1.65 -31.66
CA ALA A 171 0.02 -2.46 -30.66
C ALA A 171 0.21 -3.91 -31.17
N ILE A 172 1.25 -4.59 -30.70
CA ILE A 172 1.53 -5.98 -31.07
C ILE A 172 0.83 -6.93 -30.11
N HIS A 173 -0.14 -7.70 -30.60
CA HIS A 173 -0.79 -8.77 -29.83
C HIS A 173 0.05 -10.04 -29.88
N VAL A 174 0.41 -10.58 -28.72
CA VAL A 174 1.21 -11.79 -28.58
C VAL A 174 0.44 -12.80 -27.74
N THR A 175 0.43 -14.05 -28.20
CA THR A 175 -0.17 -15.17 -27.48
C THR A 175 0.81 -16.34 -27.40
N ARG A 176 0.46 -17.36 -26.62
CA ARG A 176 1.21 -18.62 -26.51
C ARG A 176 0.27 -19.82 -26.43
N GLY A 177 0.81 -21.01 -26.69
CA GLY A 177 0.04 -22.26 -26.74
C GLY A 177 -0.40 -22.81 -25.38
N ASP A 178 0.30 -22.46 -24.30
CA ASP A 178 -0.05 -22.86 -22.93
C ASP A 178 -0.07 -21.66 -21.97
N ASN A 179 -0.59 -21.85 -20.76
CA ASN A 179 -0.60 -20.82 -19.70
C ASN A 179 0.37 -21.20 -18.57
N SER A 180 1.48 -21.86 -18.90
CA SER A 180 2.49 -22.29 -17.93
C SER A 180 3.10 -21.09 -17.21
N HIS A 181 3.38 -21.20 -15.91
CA HIS A 181 4.05 -20.15 -15.13
C HIS A 181 3.38 -18.75 -15.13
N ALA A 182 2.07 -18.69 -15.42
CA ALA A 182 1.26 -17.48 -15.36
C ALA A 182 1.95 -16.26 -16.02
N LYS A 183 1.97 -15.10 -15.33
CA LYS A 183 2.53 -13.84 -15.83
C LYS A 183 4.01 -13.94 -16.23
N ALA A 184 4.84 -14.60 -15.43
CA ALA A 184 6.26 -14.76 -15.74
C ALA A 184 6.49 -15.52 -17.06
N GLY A 185 5.76 -16.63 -17.24
CA GLY A 185 5.80 -17.39 -18.49
C GLY A 185 5.31 -16.59 -19.69
N ASN A 186 4.28 -15.75 -19.50
CA ASN A 186 3.74 -14.88 -20.54
C ASN A 186 4.77 -13.80 -20.96
N MET A 187 5.40 -13.14 -19.98
CA MET A 187 6.49 -12.18 -20.24
C MET A 187 7.70 -12.84 -20.93
N ASN A 188 8.09 -14.05 -20.51
CA ASN A 188 9.16 -14.81 -21.17
C ASN A 188 8.81 -15.19 -22.62
N ASN A 189 7.54 -15.43 -22.93
CA ASN A 189 7.11 -15.60 -24.31
C ASN A 189 7.24 -14.29 -25.10
N GLY A 190 6.88 -13.15 -24.49
CA GLY A 190 7.11 -11.82 -25.05
C GLY A 190 8.58 -11.57 -25.39
N LEU A 191 9.51 -11.93 -24.49
CA LEU A 191 10.96 -11.78 -24.72
C LEU A 191 11.46 -12.51 -25.98
N LYS A 192 10.81 -13.61 -26.40
CA LYS A 192 11.21 -14.37 -27.60
C LYS A 192 10.87 -13.64 -28.91
N VAL A 193 9.92 -12.71 -28.88
CA VAL A 193 9.40 -12.00 -30.05
C VAL A 193 9.69 -10.50 -30.01
N SER A 194 10.48 -10.07 -29.03
CA SER A 194 10.86 -8.68 -28.80
C SER A 194 12.38 -8.56 -28.70
N SER A 195 12.93 -7.40 -29.10
CA SER A 195 14.37 -7.17 -29.21
C SER A 195 14.81 -5.80 -28.69
N GLY A 196 13.98 -5.14 -27.87
CA GLY A 196 14.28 -3.86 -27.25
C GLY A 196 15.47 -3.94 -26.31
N ASP A 197 16.26 -2.86 -26.23
CA ASP A 197 17.36 -2.73 -25.27
C ASP A 197 16.86 -2.72 -23.81
N PHE A 198 15.63 -2.25 -23.62
CA PHE A 198 14.93 -2.19 -22.33
C PHE A 198 13.50 -2.73 -22.44
N VAL A 199 13.02 -3.29 -21.33
CA VAL A 199 11.65 -3.81 -21.21
C VAL A 199 10.95 -3.08 -20.07
N ALA A 200 9.91 -2.30 -20.38
CA ALA A 200 9.01 -1.71 -19.40
C ALA A 200 7.82 -2.63 -19.17
N VAL A 201 7.42 -2.86 -17.92
CA VAL A 201 6.33 -3.77 -17.56
C VAL A 201 5.23 -3.00 -16.83
N PHE A 202 4.02 -3.06 -17.38
CA PHE A 202 2.81 -2.54 -16.76
C PHE A 202 1.74 -3.63 -16.71
N ASP A 203 1.20 -3.89 -15.52
CA ASP A 203 -0.01 -4.71 -15.41
C ASP A 203 -1.15 -4.11 -16.24
N ALA A 204 -2.07 -4.96 -16.69
CA ALA A 204 -3.19 -4.58 -17.55
C ALA A 204 -4.04 -3.41 -17.02
N ASP A 205 -4.02 -3.17 -15.72
CA ASP A 205 -4.75 -2.11 -15.02
C ASP A 205 -3.87 -0.90 -14.60
N PHE A 206 -2.62 -0.81 -15.06
CA PHE A 206 -1.72 0.31 -14.77
C PHE A 206 -1.40 1.12 -16.02
N VAL A 207 -1.94 2.33 -16.06
CA VAL A 207 -1.69 3.30 -17.13
C VAL A 207 -0.37 4.04 -16.87
N PRO A 208 0.62 3.96 -17.76
CA PRO A 208 1.86 4.71 -17.61
C PRO A 208 1.68 6.18 -17.95
N TYR A 209 2.42 7.05 -17.28
CA TYR A 209 2.42 8.49 -17.56
C TYR A 209 3.31 8.77 -18.76
N ARG A 210 2.97 9.80 -19.53
CA ARG A 210 3.70 10.13 -20.77
C ARG A 210 5.20 10.31 -20.53
N ASN A 211 5.58 10.88 -19.39
CA ASN A 211 6.96 11.13 -19.03
C ASN A 211 7.70 9.93 -18.40
N PHE A 212 7.07 8.75 -18.24
CA PHE A 212 7.66 7.59 -17.56
C PHE A 212 9.07 7.24 -18.07
N LEU A 213 9.24 7.11 -19.40
CA LEU A 213 10.54 6.77 -20.00
C LEU A 213 11.56 7.91 -19.85
N ARG A 214 11.12 9.17 -19.92
CA ARG A 214 11.99 10.34 -19.72
C ARG A 214 12.60 10.40 -18.33
N ARG A 215 11.87 9.90 -17.33
CA ARG A 215 12.32 9.89 -15.93
C ARG A 215 13.12 8.65 -15.57
N THR A 216 12.82 7.50 -16.18
CA THR A 216 13.39 6.20 -15.76
C THR A 216 14.60 5.74 -16.58
N LEU A 217 14.59 5.89 -17.91
CA LEU A 217 15.70 5.46 -18.77
C LEU A 217 17.07 6.05 -18.39
N PRO A 218 17.19 7.31 -17.95
CA PRO A 218 18.50 7.91 -17.67
C PRO A 218 19.33 7.19 -16.61
N PHE A 219 18.70 6.49 -15.67
CA PHE A 219 19.39 5.71 -14.63
C PHE A 219 20.24 4.56 -15.20
N PHE A 220 19.91 4.05 -16.38
CA PHE A 220 20.67 2.99 -17.04
C PHE A 220 21.97 3.47 -17.69
N SER A 221 22.32 4.74 -17.55
CA SER A 221 23.69 5.22 -17.82
C SER A 221 24.70 4.56 -16.88
N ASP A 222 24.27 4.09 -15.70
CA ASP A 222 25.01 3.17 -14.85
C ASP A 222 24.73 1.72 -15.30
N GLU A 223 25.76 1.04 -15.80
CA GLU A 223 25.68 -0.35 -16.27
C GLU A 223 25.31 -1.34 -15.17
N SER A 224 25.57 -1.00 -13.90
CA SER A 224 25.19 -1.84 -12.76
C SER A 224 23.68 -1.82 -12.48
N VAL A 225 22.93 -0.85 -13.02
CA VAL A 225 21.47 -0.79 -12.85
C VAL A 225 20.80 -1.80 -13.78
N GLY A 226 20.10 -2.76 -13.18
CA GLY A 226 19.29 -3.78 -13.86
C GLY A 226 17.82 -3.42 -13.93
N ILE A 227 17.27 -2.78 -12.89
CA ILE A 227 15.86 -2.39 -12.79
C ILE A 227 15.74 -0.96 -12.26
N VAL A 228 14.79 -0.20 -12.81
CA VAL A 228 14.24 1.02 -12.21
C VAL A 228 12.77 0.77 -11.89
N GLN A 229 12.40 0.88 -10.62
CA GLN A 229 11.04 0.73 -10.11
C GLN A 229 10.46 2.10 -9.75
N THR A 230 9.18 2.32 -10.07
CA THR A 230 8.42 3.50 -9.63
C THR A 230 7.26 3.08 -8.71
N PRO A 231 6.73 3.98 -7.86
CA PRO A 231 5.54 3.73 -7.05
C PRO A 231 4.35 3.23 -7.87
N GLN A 232 3.51 2.39 -7.24
CA GLN A 232 2.17 2.11 -7.73
C GLN A 232 1.19 3.09 -7.10
N HIS A 233 0.64 4.02 -7.90
CA HIS A 233 -0.43 4.90 -7.47
C HIS A 233 -1.78 4.34 -7.90
N PHE A 234 -2.81 4.53 -7.07
CA PHE A 234 -4.16 4.06 -7.37
C PHE A 234 -5.12 5.23 -7.52
N PHE A 235 -6.03 5.15 -8.50
CA PHE A 235 -7.06 6.17 -8.69
C PHE A 235 -8.41 5.78 -8.12
N ASN A 236 -8.61 4.51 -7.77
CA ASN A 236 -9.73 4.05 -6.96
C ASN A 236 -9.31 3.87 -5.49
N VAL A 237 -10.31 3.95 -4.62
CA VAL A 237 -10.12 3.81 -3.18
C VAL A 237 -10.15 2.33 -2.79
N ASP A 238 -9.23 1.92 -1.93
CA ASP A 238 -9.13 0.54 -1.48
C ASP A 238 -10.32 0.13 -0.58
N PRO A 239 -10.63 -1.18 -0.43
CA PRO A 239 -11.78 -1.65 0.33
C PRO A 239 -11.75 -1.20 1.80
N VAL A 240 -10.57 -1.19 2.42
CA VAL A 240 -10.38 -0.86 3.83
C VAL A 240 -10.68 0.61 4.09
N GLN A 241 -10.08 1.52 3.32
CA GLN A 241 -10.30 2.97 3.45
C GLN A 241 -11.79 3.31 3.38
N SER A 242 -12.49 2.77 2.40
CA SER A 242 -13.90 3.12 2.20
C SER A 242 -14.88 2.41 3.14
N ASN A 243 -14.57 1.20 3.60
CA ASN A 243 -15.39 0.55 4.63
C ASN A 243 -15.30 1.32 5.97
N LEU A 244 -14.16 1.96 6.24
CA LEU A 244 -13.94 2.87 7.37
C LEU A 244 -14.47 4.30 7.14
N GLY A 245 -14.84 4.69 5.92
CA GLY A 245 -15.27 6.05 5.57
C GLY A 245 -14.12 7.08 5.62
N LEU A 246 -12.92 6.67 5.23
CA LEU A 246 -11.70 7.45 5.26
C LEU A 246 -11.16 7.78 3.85
N GLU A 247 -12.00 7.63 2.82
CA GLU A 247 -11.61 7.67 1.39
C GLU A 247 -10.87 8.94 0.96
N ASN A 248 -11.16 10.07 1.61
CA ASN A 248 -10.61 11.38 1.24
C ASN A 248 -9.68 11.95 2.33
N ILE A 249 -9.33 11.16 3.35
CA ILE A 249 -8.67 11.68 4.57
C ILE A 249 -7.46 10.85 4.98
N TRP A 250 -7.44 9.56 4.67
CA TRP A 250 -6.30 8.68 4.94
C TRP A 250 -5.86 8.03 3.62
N PRO A 251 -4.57 8.09 3.24
CA PRO A 251 -4.06 7.42 2.03
C PRO A 251 -4.21 5.90 2.09
N ASP A 252 -4.08 5.26 0.93
CA ASP A 252 -4.16 3.80 0.87
C ASP A 252 -2.99 3.17 1.63
N GLU A 253 -3.20 1.95 2.11
CA GLU A 253 -2.25 1.28 3.00
C GLU A 253 -0.87 1.06 2.33
N GLN A 254 -0.80 0.99 1.00
CA GLN A 254 0.44 0.75 0.28
C GLN A 254 1.32 2.02 0.18
N ARG A 255 0.78 3.22 0.43
CA ARG A 255 1.57 4.46 0.43
C ARG A 255 2.69 4.45 1.46
N LEU A 256 2.50 3.81 2.61
CA LEU A 256 3.59 3.66 3.58
C LEU A 256 4.79 2.91 2.96
N PHE A 257 4.51 1.86 2.19
CA PHE A 257 5.55 1.11 1.50
C PHE A 257 6.19 1.95 0.38
N PHE A 258 5.40 2.43 -0.56
CA PHE A 258 5.93 3.10 -1.75
C PHE A 258 6.57 4.47 -1.47
N ASP A 259 6.06 5.25 -0.51
CA ASP A 259 6.53 6.63 -0.28
C ASP A 259 7.71 6.72 0.67
N GLU A 260 7.79 5.79 1.63
CA GLU A 260 8.69 5.90 2.77
C GLU A 260 9.63 4.70 2.87
N ILE A 261 9.10 3.48 2.81
CA ILE A 261 9.91 2.26 2.95
C ILE A 261 10.76 2.01 1.70
N ALA A 262 10.18 2.04 0.49
CA ALA A 262 10.89 1.71 -0.75
C ALA A 262 12.06 2.66 -1.07
N PRO A 263 11.94 4.00 -0.91
CA PRO A 263 13.09 4.89 -1.01
C PRO A 263 14.13 4.64 0.10
N SER A 264 13.69 4.30 1.31
CA SER A 264 14.62 3.93 2.39
C SER A 264 15.32 2.60 2.09
N ARG A 265 14.71 1.66 1.36
CA ARG A 265 15.36 0.44 0.86
C ARG A 265 16.36 0.71 -0.25
N ASP A 266 16.10 1.69 -1.09
CA ASP A 266 16.91 1.98 -2.25
C ASP A 266 18.33 2.48 -1.90
N VAL A 267 18.45 3.34 -0.90
CA VAL A 267 19.76 3.84 -0.42
C VAL A 267 20.68 2.74 0.14
N TRP A 268 20.10 1.57 0.41
CA TRP A 268 20.76 0.38 0.92
C TRP A 268 20.95 -0.71 -0.16
N ASP A 269 20.62 -0.42 -1.42
CA ASP A 269 20.64 -1.39 -2.53
C ASP A 269 19.77 -2.65 -2.24
N VAL A 270 18.65 -2.48 -1.52
CA VAL A 270 17.69 -3.56 -1.19
C VAL A 270 16.25 -3.25 -1.61
N SER A 271 16.04 -2.22 -2.44
CA SER A 271 14.74 -2.01 -3.09
C SER A 271 14.49 -3.09 -4.15
N PHE A 272 13.21 -3.37 -4.45
CA PHE A 272 12.82 -4.49 -5.30
C PHE A 272 11.70 -4.13 -6.27
N CYS A 273 11.66 -4.88 -7.37
CA CYS A 273 10.61 -4.81 -8.37
C CYS A 273 9.28 -5.31 -7.79
N CYS A 274 8.20 -4.57 -8.03
CA CYS A 274 6.86 -4.86 -7.56
C CYS A 274 5.94 -5.35 -8.70
N GLY A 275 6.53 -5.90 -9.76
CA GLY A 275 5.86 -6.61 -10.85
C GLY A 275 5.22 -5.71 -11.92
N SER A 276 5.03 -4.43 -11.64
CA SER A 276 4.49 -3.44 -12.56
C SER A 276 5.16 -2.10 -12.27
N CYS A 277 4.97 -1.12 -13.17
CA CYS A 277 5.52 0.23 -13.02
C CYS A 277 7.05 0.20 -12.91
N SER A 278 7.67 -0.62 -13.75
CA SER A 278 9.11 -0.83 -13.75
C SER A 278 9.64 -0.92 -15.15
N ILE A 279 10.93 -0.61 -15.30
CA ILE A 279 11.68 -0.84 -16.52
C ILE A 279 12.96 -1.59 -16.16
N ALA A 280 13.34 -2.53 -17.02
CA ALA A 280 14.48 -3.39 -16.80
C ALA A 280 15.38 -3.43 -18.04
N ARG A 281 16.69 -3.55 -17.80
CA ARG A 281 17.68 -3.72 -18.86
C ARG A 281 17.53 -5.12 -19.46
N ARG A 282 17.32 -5.20 -20.78
CA ARG A 282 17.11 -6.49 -21.47
C ARG A 282 18.26 -7.46 -21.25
N LYS A 283 19.50 -6.98 -21.38
CA LYS A 283 20.71 -7.76 -21.10
C LYS A 283 20.74 -8.34 -19.67
N ALA A 284 20.23 -7.62 -18.68
CA ALA A 284 20.16 -8.11 -17.30
C ALA A 284 19.10 -9.20 -17.14
N ILE A 285 17.94 -9.05 -17.80
CA ILE A 285 16.90 -10.09 -17.85
C ILE A 285 17.44 -11.35 -18.53
N ASP A 286 18.10 -11.22 -19.68
CA ASP A 286 18.64 -12.37 -20.40
C ASP A 286 19.74 -13.08 -19.58
N ALA A 287 20.56 -12.31 -18.85
CA ALA A 287 21.63 -12.84 -18.01
C ALA A 287 21.12 -13.73 -16.86
N ILE A 288 19.95 -13.41 -16.28
CA ILE A 288 19.30 -14.23 -15.26
C ILE A 288 18.46 -15.38 -15.85
N GLY A 289 18.43 -15.54 -17.19
CA GLY A 289 17.66 -16.59 -17.87
C GLY A 289 16.20 -16.23 -18.17
N GLY A 290 15.85 -14.95 -18.16
CA GLY A 290 14.48 -14.46 -18.29
C GLY A 290 13.82 -14.14 -16.94
N PHE A 291 12.53 -13.84 -16.95
CA PHE A 291 11.76 -13.66 -15.72
C PHE A 291 11.64 -15.01 -14.97
N PRO A 292 12.08 -15.11 -13.70
CA PRO A 292 11.99 -16.34 -12.92
C PRO A 292 10.55 -16.84 -12.75
N THR A 293 10.37 -18.15 -12.69
CA THR A 293 9.05 -18.80 -12.74
C THR A 293 8.75 -19.71 -11.55
N GLU A 294 9.69 -19.84 -10.62
CA GLU A 294 9.65 -20.77 -9.50
C GLU A 294 8.86 -20.24 -8.28
N SER A 295 8.59 -18.94 -8.23
CA SER A 295 7.75 -18.30 -7.23
C SER A 295 6.52 -17.66 -7.87
N ILE A 296 5.41 -17.59 -7.13
CA ILE A 296 4.21 -16.84 -7.54
C ILE A 296 4.38 -15.32 -7.46
N THR A 297 5.49 -14.85 -6.88
CA THR A 297 5.97 -13.46 -6.89
C THR A 297 7.24 -13.40 -7.73
N GLU A 298 7.06 -13.42 -9.05
CA GLU A 298 8.15 -13.44 -10.04
C GLU A 298 9.01 -12.17 -9.97
N ASP A 299 8.41 -11.07 -9.53
CA ASP A 299 8.98 -9.73 -9.43
C ASP A 299 10.07 -9.61 -8.36
N LEU A 300 9.76 -10.08 -7.14
CA LEU A 300 10.72 -10.20 -6.06
C LEU A 300 11.86 -11.15 -6.44
N LEU A 301 11.53 -12.26 -7.11
CA LEU A 301 12.51 -13.25 -7.55
C LEU A 301 13.40 -12.73 -8.69
N THR A 302 12.86 -11.92 -9.59
CA THR A 302 13.61 -11.19 -10.62
C THR A 302 14.66 -10.30 -9.96
N THR A 303 14.24 -9.55 -8.94
CA THR A 303 15.16 -8.68 -8.18
C THR A 303 16.28 -9.48 -7.53
N LEU A 304 15.95 -10.54 -6.79
CA LEU A 304 16.93 -11.39 -6.13
C LEU A 304 17.90 -12.03 -7.14
N SER A 305 17.39 -12.50 -8.28
CA SER A 305 18.21 -13.07 -9.35
C SER A 305 19.16 -12.05 -9.96
N MET A 306 18.72 -10.81 -10.16
CA MET A 306 19.58 -9.73 -10.63
C MET A 306 20.64 -9.34 -9.60
N LEU A 307 20.27 -9.26 -8.31
CA LEU A 307 21.22 -9.00 -7.22
C LEU A 307 22.27 -10.13 -7.11
N ASN A 308 21.87 -11.39 -7.32
CA ASN A 308 22.80 -12.53 -7.33
C ASN A 308 23.89 -12.39 -8.40
N MET A 309 23.62 -11.64 -9.48
CA MET A 309 24.57 -11.33 -10.55
C MET A 309 25.29 -9.98 -10.38
N GLY A 310 25.06 -9.26 -9.28
CA GLY A 310 25.69 -7.97 -8.99
C GLY A 310 25.00 -6.75 -9.60
N TYR A 311 23.85 -6.92 -10.26
CA TYR A 311 23.02 -5.79 -10.69
C TYR A 311 22.33 -5.13 -9.50
N LYS A 312 21.89 -3.90 -9.68
CA LYS A 312 21.19 -3.08 -8.69
C LYS A 312 19.80 -2.70 -9.16
N THR A 313 18.91 -2.52 -8.20
CA THR A 313 17.60 -1.91 -8.40
C THR A 313 17.66 -0.46 -7.95
N ARG A 314 17.06 0.44 -8.74
CA ARG A 314 16.86 1.84 -8.38
C ARG A 314 15.36 2.10 -8.18
N TYR A 315 15.02 2.84 -7.14
CA TYR A 315 13.66 3.27 -6.88
C TYR A 315 13.52 4.78 -7.12
N LEU A 316 12.68 5.16 -8.07
CA LEU A 316 12.34 6.55 -8.33
C LEU A 316 10.95 6.85 -7.77
N ASN A 317 10.89 7.58 -6.65
CA ASN A 317 9.66 7.87 -5.92
C ASN A 317 8.82 8.97 -6.57
N GLU A 318 8.49 8.81 -7.85
CA GLU A 318 7.66 9.73 -8.61
C GLU A 318 6.41 9.02 -9.12
N ARG A 319 5.30 9.76 -9.17
CA ARG A 319 4.06 9.27 -9.78
C ARG A 319 4.23 9.24 -11.31
N LEU A 320 4.58 8.07 -11.83
CA LEU A 320 4.82 7.85 -13.26
C LEU A 320 3.88 6.81 -13.88
N SER A 321 2.91 6.34 -13.11
CA SER A 321 1.88 5.41 -13.51
C SER A 321 0.74 5.46 -12.49
N MET A 322 -0.44 5.01 -12.92
CA MET A 322 -1.59 4.87 -12.02
C MET A 322 -2.45 3.68 -12.41
N GLY A 323 -3.00 2.97 -11.42
CA GLY A 323 -3.78 1.79 -11.66
C GLY A 323 -4.93 1.54 -10.69
N LEU A 324 -5.41 0.30 -10.67
CA LEU A 324 -6.53 -0.13 -9.85
C LEU A 324 -6.06 -0.87 -8.58
N ALA A 325 -6.39 -0.30 -7.42
CA ALA A 325 -6.38 -1.01 -6.14
C ALA A 325 -7.42 -2.13 -6.15
N ALA A 326 -7.32 -3.06 -5.19
CA ALA A 326 -8.38 -4.05 -4.98
C ALA A 326 -9.74 -3.35 -4.85
N GLU A 327 -10.78 -3.89 -5.48
CA GLU A 327 -12.10 -3.25 -5.52
C GLU A 327 -13.01 -3.74 -4.37
N ASN A 328 -12.70 -4.93 -3.83
CA ASN A 328 -13.46 -5.59 -2.78
C ASN A 328 -12.54 -6.36 -1.81
N LEU A 329 -13.06 -6.77 -0.66
CA LEU A 329 -12.28 -7.48 0.37
C LEU A 329 -11.75 -8.83 -0.13
N THR A 330 -12.49 -9.52 -0.99
CA THR A 330 -12.05 -10.79 -1.57
C THR A 330 -10.78 -10.62 -2.40
N GLY A 331 -10.76 -9.64 -3.31
CA GLY A 331 -9.58 -9.29 -4.09
C GLY A 331 -8.42 -8.81 -3.22
N TYR A 332 -8.71 -8.02 -2.18
CA TYR A 332 -7.71 -7.54 -1.21
C TYR A 332 -6.96 -8.70 -0.52
N PHE A 333 -7.68 -9.74 -0.08
CA PHE A 333 -7.07 -10.89 0.57
C PHE A 333 -6.37 -11.82 -0.41
N VAL A 334 -6.94 -12.09 -1.59
CA VAL A 334 -6.29 -12.92 -2.62
C VAL A 334 -4.92 -12.34 -3.01
N GLN A 335 -4.83 -11.00 -3.17
CA GLN A 335 -3.55 -10.34 -3.45
C GLN A 335 -2.53 -10.55 -2.32
N ARG A 336 -2.91 -10.29 -1.06
CA ARG A 336 -1.99 -10.41 0.09
C ARG A 336 -1.59 -11.84 0.40
N GLU A 337 -2.50 -12.79 0.24
CA GLU A 337 -2.20 -14.23 0.38
C GLU A 337 -1.14 -14.65 -0.63
N ARG A 338 -1.25 -14.21 -1.89
CA ARG A 338 -0.25 -14.45 -2.93
C ARG A 338 1.10 -13.81 -2.59
N TRP A 339 1.11 -12.55 -2.17
CA TRP A 339 2.36 -11.87 -1.80
C TRP A 339 3.04 -12.54 -0.60
N CYS A 340 2.27 -12.92 0.42
CA CYS A 340 2.77 -13.64 1.58
C CYS A 340 3.35 -15.00 1.20
N GLN A 341 2.62 -15.79 0.43
CA GLN A 341 3.07 -17.12 0.01
C GLN A 341 4.31 -17.01 -0.88
N GLY A 342 4.33 -16.11 -1.88
CA GLY A 342 5.49 -15.92 -2.76
C GLY A 342 6.72 -15.38 -2.04
N GLY A 343 6.54 -14.44 -1.11
CA GLY A 343 7.60 -13.97 -0.23
C GLY A 343 8.22 -15.10 0.60
N ILE A 344 7.39 -15.98 1.18
CA ILE A 344 7.86 -17.15 1.95
C ILE A 344 8.51 -18.20 1.03
N GLN A 345 7.99 -18.43 -0.18
CA GLN A 345 8.59 -19.34 -1.16
C GLN A 345 10.05 -18.99 -1.44
N THR A 346 10.41 -17.70 -1.48
CA THR A 346 11.80 -17.27 -1.72
C THR A 346 12.80 -17.89 -0.73
N LEU A 347 12.40 -18.18 0.51
CA LEU A 347 13.29 -18.82 1.50
C LEU A 347 13.77 -20.20 1.06
N TYR A 348 13.01 -20.88 0.21
CA TYR A 348 13.27 -22.24 -0.24
C TYR A 348 14.01 -22.32 -1.57
N LEU A 349 14.09 -21.22 -2.32
CA LEU A 349 14.64 -21.18 -3.68
C LEU A 349 16.16 -20.98 -3.70
N HIS A 350 16.81 -21.50 -4.74
CA HIS A 350 18.27 -21.46 -4.91
C HIS A 350 18.80 -20.03 -5.11
N ASN A 351 18.00 -19.17 -5.72
CA ASN A 351 18.23 -17.74 -5.94
C ASN A 351 17.63 -16.85 -4.83
N GLY A 352 17.07 -17.44 -3.78
CA GLY A 352 16.46 -16.75 -2.65
C GLY A 352 17.46 -16.15 -1.65
N PRO A 353 17.00 -15.39 -0.62
CA PRO A 353 17.88 -14.72 0.34
C PRO A 353 18.79 -15.68 1.12
N LEU A 354 18.37 -16.91 1.38
CA LEU A 354 19.15 -17.88 2.17
C LEU A 354 20.23 -18.62 1.35
N ARG A 355 20.00 -18.83 0.05
CA ARG A 355 20.85 -19.70 -0.80
C ARG A 355 21.44 -18.99 -2.03
N GLY A 356 20.89 -17.84 -2.40
CA GLY A 356 21.29 -17.06 -3.58
C GLY A 356 22.78 -16.71 -3.54
N PRO A 357 23.54 -16.94 -4.62
CA PRO A 357 24.95 -16.55 -4.69
C PRO A 357 25.07 -15.02 -4.78
N GLY A 358 26.24 -14.46 -4.47
CA GLY A 358 26.51 -13.02 -4.68
C GLY A 358 25.85 -12.03 -3.70
N LEU A 359 24.80 -12.42 -2.97
CA LEU A 359 24.17 -11.54 -1.98
C LEU A 359 25.06 -11.28 -0.76
N SER A 360 25.23 -10.01 -0.40
CA SER A 360 25.83 -9.58 0.86
C SER A 360 24.97 -10.02 2.05
N LEU A 361 25.59 -10.20 3.23
CA LEU A 361 24.86 -10.56 4.46
C LEU A 361 23.70 -9.59 4.76
N PHE A 362 23.93 -8.29 4.54
CA PHE A 362 22.91 -7.27 4.74
C PHE A 362 21.72 -7.46 3.80
N GLN A 363 21.96 -7.67 2.50
CA GLN A 363 20.90 -7.97 1.53
C GLN A 363 20.13 -9.24 1.93
N ARG A 364 20.83 -10.33 2.31
CA ARG A 364 20.18 -11.57 2.75
C ARG A 364 19.18 -11.31 3.88
N ILE A 365 19.58 -10.55 4.89
CA ILE A 365 18.72 -10.21 6.03
C ILE A 365 17.53 -9.34 5.59
N MET A 366 17.77 -8.30 4.78
CA MET A 366 16.74 -7.34 4.35
C MET A 366 15.73 -7.90 3.34
N PHE A 367 16.04 -9.04 2.72
CA PHE A 367 15.15 -9.78 1.85
C PHE A 367 14.48 -10.99 2.53
N LEU A 368 14.76 -11.26 3.81
CA LEU A 368 13.93 -12.17 4.57
C LEU A 368 12.50 -11.60 4.63
N PRO A 369 11.45 -12.43 4.42
CA PRO A 369 10.06 -12.01 4.55
C PRO A 369 9.66 -11.84 6.03
N ALA A 370 10.50 -11.18 6.83
CA ALA A 370 10.37 -11.08 8.28
C ALA A 370 9.03 -10.44 8.70
N SER A 371 8.57 -9.42 7.96
CA SER A 371 7.26 -8.80 8.22
C SER A 371 6.11 -9.80 8.10
N TRP A 372 6.10 -10.65 7.07
CA TRP A 372 5.10 -11.71 6.93
C TRP A 372 5.17 -12.73 8.08
N LEU A 373 6.38 -13.13 8.46
CA LEU A 373 6.62 -14.16 9.47
C LEU A 373 6.28 -13.71 10.89
N VAL A 374 6.51 -12.43 11.21
CA VAL A 374 6.48 -11.91 12.58
C VAL A 374 5.22 -11.11 12.86
N GLN A 375 4.83 -10.16 11.99
CA GLN A 375 3.85 -9.14 12.35
C GLN A 375 2.49 -9.71 12.74
N TYR A 376 2.01 -10.75 12.06
CA TYR A 376 0.69 -11.34 12.32
C TYR A 376 0.71 -12.21 13.57
N LEU A 377 1.81 -12.90 13.86
CA LEU A 377 1.99 -13.63 15.11
C LEU A 377 2.00 -12.65 16.29
N VAL A 378 2.79 -11.58 16.20
CA VAL A 378 2.89 -10.56 17.26
C VAL A 378 1.54 -9.89 17.50
N ARG A 379 0.84 -9.48 16.45
CA ARG A 379 -0.51 -8.88 16.56
C ARG A 379 -1.50 -9.83 17.21
N PHE A 380 -1.49 -11.11 16.81
CA PHE A 380 -2.34 -12.12 17.45
C PHE A 380 -1.99 -12.26 18.94
N MET A 381 -0.70 -12.30 19.28
CA MET A 381 -0.25 -12.42 20.67
C MET A 381 -0.62 -11.21 21.54
N ILE A 382 -0.60 -9.99 21.00
CA ILE A 382 -1.08 -8.78 21.71
C ILE A 382 -2.56 -8.92 22.11
N LEU A 383 -3.38 -9.59 21.30
CA LEU A 383 -4.79 -9.85 21.60
C LEU A 383 -4.96 -10.95 22.66
N ILE A 384 -4.11 -11.98 22.61
CA ILE A 384 -4.22 -13.17 23.45
C ILE A 384 -3.64 -12.95 24.86
N VAL A 385 -2.60 -12.13 25.01
CA VAL A 385 -1.93 -11.93 26.31
C VAL A 385 -2.89 -11.47 27.41
N PRO A 386 -3.73 -10.42 27.21
CA PRO A 386 -4.71 -10.03 28.24
C PRO A 386 -5.77 -11.09 28.50
N ILE A 387 -6.21 -11.83 27.47
CA ILE A 387 -7.19 -12.93 27.62
C ILE A 387 -6.61 -14.02 28.52
N VAL A 388 -5.37 -14.44 28.27
CA VAL A 388 -4.70 -15.50 29.04
C VAL A 388 -4.58 -15.09 30.51
N TYR A 389 -4.21 -13.84 30.78
CA TYR A 389 -4.20 -13.33 32.15
C TYR A 389 -5.60 -13.33 32.78
N LEU A 390 -6.60 -12.71 32.13
CA LEU A 390 -7.95 -12.55 32.69
C LEU A 390 -8.65 -13.88 33.00
N TRP A 391 -8.39 -14.93 32.22
CA TRP A 391 -9.07 -16.22 32.36
C TRP A 391 -8.27 -17.23 33.21
N PHE A 392 -6.94 -17.17 33.19
CA PHE A 392 -6.10 -18.20 33.82
C PHE A 392 -5.13 -17.66 34.88
N GLY A 393 -5.07 -16.35 35.09
CA GLY A 393 -4.14 -15.71 36.03
C GLY A 393 -2.66 -15.80 35.63
N LEU A 394 -2.36 -16.23 34.39
CA LEU A 394 -0.99 -16.37 33.91
C LEU A 394 -0.40 -15.01 33.53
N LEU A 395 0.59 -14.57 34.31
CA LEU A 395 1.29 -13.30 34.11
C LEU A 395 2.23 -13.39 32.90
N PRO A 396 2.20 -12.43 31.95
CA PRO A 396 3.11 -12.42 30.81
C PRO A 396 4.56 -12.06 31.16
N LEU A 397 4.81 -11.70 32.42
CA LEU A 397 6.08 -11.25 32.95
C LEU A 397 6.10 -11.34 34.48
N TYR A 398 7.28 -11.51 35.08
CA TYR A 398 7.45 -11.33 36.53
C TYR A 398 7.23 -9.84 36.84
N PHE A 399 6.10 -9.54 37.48
CA PHE A 399 5.63 -8.17 37.69
C PHE A 399 5.81 -7.76 39.15
N THR A 400 6.59 -6.70 39.36
CA THR A 400 6.93 -6.16 40.67
C THR A 400 6.07 -4.95 41.04
N ASP A 401 6.02 -3.93 40.18
CA ASP A 401 5.29 -2.67 40.43
C ASP A 401 4.84 -2.00 39.11
N ILE A 402 3.73 -1.25 39.16
CA ILE A 402 3.24 -0.40 38.08
C ILE A 402 4.29 0.67 37.71
N ALA A 403 5.07 1.14 38.68
CA ALA A 403 6.14 2.11 38.42
C ALA A 403 7.18 1.58 37.43
N ASP A 404 7.51 0.29 37.45
CA ASP A 404 8.45 -0.32 36.50
C ASP A 404 7.85 -0.34 35.09
N TYR A 405 6.59 -0.73 34.97
CA TYR A 405 5.87 -0.71 33.70
C TYR A 405 5.87 0.69 33.07
N VAL A 406 5.58 1.73 33.87
CA VAL A 406 5.61 3.13 33.44
C VAL A 406 7.03 3.55 33.03
N SER A 407 8.04 3.14 33.79
CA SER A 407 9.44 3.51 33.56
C SER A 407 10.09 2.87 32.34
N TYR A 408 9.59 1.72 31.87
CA TYR A 408 10.21 0.97 30.78
C TYR A 408 9.34 0.87 29.53
N GLN A 409 8.04 0.59 29.65
CA GLN A 409 7.19 0.34 28.48
C GLN A 409 6.61 1.62 27.88
N ILE A 410 6.16 2.57 28.69
CA ILE A 410 5.63 3.85 28.20
C ILE A 410 6.67 4.64 27.39
N PRO A 411 7.93 4.86 27.82
CA PRO A 411 8.90 5.58 27.02
C PRO A 411 9.21 4.89 25.69
N LEU A 412 9.20 3.54 25.65
CA LEU A 412 9.35 2.79 24.41
C LEU A 412 8.22 3.06 23.43
N LEU A 413 6.97 2.93 23.88
CA LEU A 413 5.79 3.19 23.04
C LEU A 413 5.77 4.64 22.58
N THR A 414 6.05 5.59 23.47
CA THR A 414 6.17 7.01 23.14
C THR A 414 7.25 7.25 22.10
N ALA A 415 8.46 6.70 22.28
CA ALA A 415 9.56 6.86 21.33
C ALA A 415 9.22 6.30 19.95
N TYR A 416 8.63 5.11 19.89
CA TYR A 416 8.19 4.48 18.65
C TYR A 416 7.09 5.27 17.94
N PHE A 417 6.04 5.69 18.66
CA PHE A 417 4.94 6.44 18.03
C PHE A 417 5.36 7.84 17.57
N LEU A 418 6.20 8.55 18.34
CA LEU A 418 6.73 9.84 17.90
C LEU A 418 7.65 9.68 16.69
N LEU A 419 8.46 8.61 16.63
CA LEU A 419 9.23 8.27 15.43
C LEU A 419 8.33 8.06 14.23
N MET A 420 7.29 7.22 14.35
CA MET A 420 6.37 6.95 13.24
C MET A 420 5.65 8.21 12.76
N LEU A 421 5.22 9.07 13.68
CA LEU A 421 4.61 10.36 13.36
C LEU A 421 5.54 11.29 12.59
N TRP A 422 6.82 11.30 12.94
CA TRP A 422 7.83 12.15 12.29
C TRP A 422 8.31 11.60 10.96
N ILE A 423 8.63 10.30 10.91
CA ILE A 423 9.30 9.68 9.76
C ILE A 423 8.32 9.37 8.63
N THR A 424 7.04 9.13 8.96
CA THR A 424 5.98 8.80 8.00
C THR A 424 4.76 9.72 8.16
N PRO A 425 4.95 11.06 8.10
CA PRO A 425 3.88 12.00 8.35
C PRO A 425 2.82 11.77 7.28
N THR A 426 1.57 11.57 7.69
CA THR A 426 0.40 11.25 6.85
C THR A 426 0.24 9.81 6.36
N ARG A 427 1.14 8.87 6.70
CA ARG A 427 1.01 7.47 6.23
C ARG A 427 0.64 6.48 7.33
N TYR A 428 0.90 6.82 8.59
CA TYR A 428 0.63 5.95 9.73
C TYR A 428 -0.28 6.61 10.77
N LEU A 429 -1.34 5.90 11.14
CA LEU A 429 -2.26 6.28 12.22
C LEU A 429 -2.31 5.14 13.24
N PRO A 430 -1.69 5.27 14.44
CA PRO A 430 -1.42 4.14 15.32
C PRO A 430 -2.60 3.18 15.54
N ILE A 431 -3.78 3.70 15.89
CA ILE A 431 -4.96 2.88 16.18
C ILE A 431 -5.55 2.27 14.91
N ILE A 432 -5.64 3.05 13.82
CA ILE A 432 -6.25 2.58 12.56
C ILE A 432 -5.34 1.57 11.88
N SER A 433 -4.05 1.87 11.74
CA SER A 433 -3.05 0.93 11.22
C SER A 433 -2.97 -0.34 12.08
N SER A 434 -3.22 -0.24 13.39
CA SER A 434 -3.37 -1.41 14.25
C SER A 434 -4.62 -2.22 13.93
N ALA A 435 -5.77 -1.57 13.76
CA ALA A 435 -7.03 -2.22 13.40
C ALA A 435 -6.97 -2.92 12.04
N VAL A 436 -6.37 -2.29 11.02
CA VAL A 436 -6.19 -2.89 9.68
C VAL A 436 -5.27 -4.12 9.74
N GLY A 437 -4.18 -4.05 10.51
CA GLY A 437 -3.30 -5.19 10.75
C GLY A 437 -3.99 -6.33 11.50
N THR A 438 -4.77 -6.01 12.53
CA THR A 438 -5.57 -6.99 13.29
C THR A 438 -6.62 -7.66 12.42
N PHE A 439 -7.38 -6.88 11.63
CA PHE A 439 -8.32 -7.40 10.64
C PHE A 439 -7.65 -8.40 9.69
N SER A 440 -6.46 -8.06 9.20
CA SER A 440 -5.72 -8.92 8.28
C SER A 440 -5.16 -10.20 8.94
N THR A 441 -4.90 -10.16 10.25
CA THR A 441 -4.24 -11.25 10.99
C THR A 441 -5.00 -12.58 10.89
N PHE A 442 -6.33 -12.56 10.96
CA PHE A 442 -7.15 -13.78 10.97
C PHE A 442 -7.07 -14.61 9.68
N ARG A 443 -6.84 -13.96 8.53
CA ARG A 443 -6.65 -14.65 7.24
C ARG A 443 -5.18 -14.85 6.89
N MET A 444 -4.33 -13.92 7.30
CA MET A 444 -2.91 -13.97 6.94
C MET A 444 -2.10 -14.95 7.79
N LEU A 445 -2.37 -15.07 9.10
CA LEU A 445 -1.60 -15.98 9.97
C LEU A 445 -1.72 -17.45 9.53
N PRO A 446 -2.92 -18.00 9.19
CA PRO A 446 -3.03 -19.33 8.60
C PRO A 446 -2.26 -19.47 7.27
N THR A 447 -2.23 -18.42 6.45
CA THR A 447 -1.49 -18.41 5.19
C THR A 447 0.02 -18.45 5.42
N VAL A 448 0.54 -17.72 6.40
CA VAL A 448 1.95 -17.77 6.82
C VAL A 448 2.34 -19.18 7.25
N VAL A 449 1.58 -19.78 8.18
CA VAL A 449 1.84 -21.14 8.70
C VAL A 449 1.77 -22.16 7.56
N SER A 450 0.73 -22.09 6.73
CA SER A 450 0.58 -23.00 5.60
C SER A 450 1.71 -22.87 4.58
N SER A 451 2.21 -21.66 4.33
CA SER A 451 3.29 -21.41 3.36
C SER A 451 4.65 -21.85 3.89
N LEU A 452 4.86 -21.78 5.21
CA LEU A 452 6.04 -22.34 5.86
C LEU A 452 6.09 -23.87 5.77
N ILE A 453 4.95 -24.55 5.93
CA ILE A 453 4.91 -26.02 5.91
C ILE A 453 4.87 -26.58 4.47
N ARG A 454 4.08 -25.96 3.57
CA ARG A 454 3.88 -26.40 2.18
C ARG A 454 3.96 -25.22 1.20
N PRO A 455 5.17 -24.67 0.95
CA PRO A 455 5.35 -23.45 0.16
C PRO A 455 4.85 -23.56 -1.29
N PHE A 456 5.01 -24.70 -1.93
CA PHE A 456 4.65 -24.93 -3.35
C PHE A 456 3.33 -25.71 -3.55
N GLY A 457 2.58 -25.97 -2.47
CA GLY A 457 1.43 -26.90 -2.51
C GLY A 457 0.06 -26.26 -2.80
N LYS A 458 -0.06 -24.93 -2.82
CA LYS A 458 -1.33 -24.24 -3.10
C LYS A 458 -1.38 -23.75 -4.55
N PRO A 459 -2.49 -24.00 -5.28
CA PRO A 459 -2.64 -23.52 -6.65
C PRO A 459 -2.76 -22.00 -6.68
N PHE A 460 -2.22 -21.40 -7.74
CA PHE A 460 -2.34 -19.97 -8.01
C PHE A 460 -3.81 -19.58 -8.23
N ARG A 461 -4.27 -18.51 -7.56
CA ARG A 461 -5.61 -17.93 -7.77
C ARG A 461 -5.47 -16.58 -8.43
N VAL A 462 -6.15 -16.40 -9.56
CA VAL A 462 -6.19 -15.12 -10.29
C VAL A 462 -6.95 -14.11 -9.45
N THR A 463 -6.39 -12.90 -9.36
CA THR A 463 -7.06 -11.79 -8.67
C THR A 463 -8.20 -11.29 -9.54
N PRO A 464 -9.45 -11.20 -9.03
CA PRO A 464 -10.53 -10.58 -9.79
C PRO A 464 -10.23 -9.09 -10.02
N LYS A 465 -10.33 -8.63 -11.27
CA LYS A 465 -10.12 -7.24 -11.69
C LYS A 465 -11.33 -6.76 -12.50
N GLY A 466 -11.80 -5.54 -12.24
CA GLY A 466 -12.90 -4.91 -12.98
C GLY A 466 -14.29 -5.47 -12.70
N SER A 467 -14.50 -6.14 -11.56
CA SER A 467 -15.81 -6.69 -11.19
C SER A 467 -16.60 -5.78 -10.24
N GLY A 468 -15.97 -4.76 -9.66
CA GLY A 468 -16.57 -3.87 -8.67
C GLY A 468 -17.20 -4.63 -7.49
N ASN A 469 -18.12 -3.96 -6.80
CA ASN A 469 -19.04 -4.63 -5.88
C ASN A 469 -20.43 -3.96 -5.96
N GLU A 470 -21.39 -4.60 -6.62
CA GLU A 470 -22.72 -4.00 -6.81
C GLU A 470 -23.64 -4.14 -5.59
N ALA A 471 -23.28 -4.99 -4.62
CA ALA A 471 -24.09 -5.28 -3.44
C ALA A 471 -23.30 -5.10 -2.14
N ASN A 472 -24.03 -4.91 -1.03
CA ASN A 472 -23.43 -4.98 0.30
C ASN A 472 -22.91 -6.40 0.54
N GLN A 473 -21.63 -6.54 0.85
CA GLN A 473 -21.04 -7.81 1.26
C GLN A 473 -20.60 -7.74 2.72
N PHE A 474 -20.61 -8.89 3.37
CA PHE A 474 -20.24 -9.00 4.78
C PHE A 474 -19.26 -10.14 4.97
N ASP A 475 -18.05 -9.81 5.45
CA ASP A 475 -17.04 -10.78 5.80
C ASP A 475 -17.38 -11.47 7.13
N ARG A 476 -18.24 -12.48 7.05
CA ARG A 476 -18.73 -13.24 8.20
C ARG A 476 -17.60 -13.91 8.99
N TYR A 477 -16.63 -14.51 8.29
CA TYR A 477 -15.56 -15.27 8.94
C TYR A 477 -14.70 -14.38 9.85
N THR A 478 -14.15 -13.30 9.27
CA THR A 478 -13.29 -12.39 10.01
C THR A 478 -14.07 -11.69 11.13
N PHE A 479 -15.32 -11.30 10.85
CA PHE A 479 -16.20 -10.71 11.86
C PHE A 479 -16.46 -11.67 13.04
N THR A 480 -16.75 -12.95 12.79
CA THR A 480 -16.98 -13.94 13.86
C THR A 480 -15.73 -14.08 14.73
N CYS A 481 -14.53 -14.20 14.15
CA CYS A 481 -13.29 -14.24 14.92
C CYS A 481 -13.11 -12.99 15.80
N ILE A 482 -13.33 -11.79 15.24
CA ILE A 482 -13.24 -10.52 15.96
C ILE A 482 -14.28 -10.45 17.09
N ALA A 483 -15.54 -10.76 16.80
CA ALA A 483 -16.64 -10.73 17.76
C ALA A 483 -16.43 -11.71 18.91
N SER A 484 -15.93 -12.92 18.62
CA SER A 484 -15.57 -13.90 19.64
C SER A 484 -14.47 -13.37 20.56
N LEU A 485 -13.41 -12.76 20.03
CA LEU A 485 -12.34 -12.19 20.87
C LEU A 485 -12.83 -10.99 21.70
N ILE A 486 -13.70 -10.14 21.16
CA ILE A 486 -14.35 -9.07 21.94
C ILE A 486 -15.15 -9.69 23.09
N ALA A 487 -15.98 -10.69 22.81
CA ALA A 487 -16.82 -11.33 23.81
C ALA A 487 -15.99 -12.02 24.91
N ILE A 488 -14.96 -12.78 24.53
CA ILE A 488 -14.05 -13.46 25.47
C ILE A 488 -13.29 -12.44 26.34
N THR A 489 -12.80 -11.35 25.74
CA THR A 489 -12.07 -10.31 26.47
C THR A 489 -13.00 -9.55 27.42
N ALA A 490 -14.20 -9.18 26.96
CA ALA A 490 -15.19 -8.48 27.77
C ALA A 490 -15.72 -9.35 28.92
N ALA A 491 -16.01 -10.63 28.66
CA ALA A 491 -16.39 -11.57 29.71
C ALA A 491 -15.28 -11.76 30.75
N GLY A 492 -14.02 -11.89 30.30
CA GLY A 492 -12.87 -11.93 31.20
C GLY A 492 -12.77 -10.67 32.06
N LEU A 493 -13.01 -9.48 31.51
CA LEU A 493 -13.05 -8.24 32.30
C LEU A 493 -14.19 -8.26 33.32
N LEU A 494 -15.41 -8.62 32.91
CA LEU A 494 -16.59 -8.65 33.79
C LEU A 494 -16.43 -9.62 34.97
N ILE A 495 -15.90 -10.82 34.72
CA ILE A 495 -15.65 -11.84 35.75
C ILE A 495 -14.69 -11.32 36.83
N ASN A 496 -13.70 -10.51 36.45
CA ASN A 496 -12.69 -9.98 37.37
C ASN A 496 -13.09 -8.63 38.01
N ILE A 497 -14.28 -8.09 37.71
CA ILE A 497 -14.85 -6.93 38.45
C ILE A 497 -15.45 -7.40 39.78
N VAL A 498 -16.06 -8.59 39.79
CA VAL A 498 -16.77 -9.13 40.95
C VAL A 498 -15.78 -9.90 41.83
N PRO A 499 -15.55 -9.50 43.09
CA PRO A 499 -14.56 -10.13 43.97
C PRO A 499 -14.75 -11.64 44.15
N GLU A 500 -16.00 -12.11 44.15
CA GLU A 500 -16.36 -13.52 44.36
C GLU A 500 -16.03 -14.41 43.16
N THR A 501 -15.92 -13.83 41.96
CA THR A 501 -15.62 -14.57 40.72
C THR A 501 -14.25 -14.24 40.15
N THR A 502 -13.47 -13.40 40.83
CA THR A 502 -12.17 -12.95 40.31
C THR A 502 -11.17 -14.10 40.22
N ASN A 503 -10.60 -14.29 39.03
CA ASN A 503 -9.52 -15.24 38.79
C ASN A 503 -8.14 -14.60 38.94
N VAL A 504 -8.10 -13.26 38.95
CA VAL A 504 -6.85 -12.49 38.97
C VAL A 504 -6.83 -11.54 40.16
N GLN A 505 -5.73 -11.56 40.90
CA GLN A 505 -5.48 -10.65 42.02
C GLN A 505 -4.06 -10.10 41.91
N GLY A 506 -3.88 -8.82 42.21
CA GLY A 506 -2.57 -8.18 42.23
C GLY A 506 -2.46 -6.91 41.38
N GLN A 507 -1.28 -6.29 41.44
CA GLN A 507 -1.02 -4.97 40.86
C GLN A 507 -0.99 -4.96 39.31
N PHE A 508 -0.96 -6.12 38.65
CA PHE A 508 -0.98 -6.21 37.20
C PHE A 508 -2.39 -6.05 36.59
N SER A 509 -3.45 -6.28 37.38
CA SER A 509 -4.83 -6.26 36.89
C SER A 509 -5.23 -4.96 36.18
N PRO A 510 -4.88 -3.75 36.67
CA PRO A 510 -5.15 -2.50 35.95
C PRO A 510 -4.45 -2.40 34.59
N ILE A 511 -3.24 -2.95 34.46
CA ILE A 511 -2.47 -2.96 33.21
C ILE A 511 -3.11 -3.90 32.20
N ALA A 512 -3.49 -5.10 32.65
CA ALA A 512 -4.22 -6.05 31.81
C ALA A 512 -5.57 -5.47 31.35
N ALA A 513 -6.29 -4.78 32.23
CA ALA A 513 -7.56 -4.12 31.90
C ALA A 513 -7.37 -2.99 30.88
N LEU A 514 -6.31 -2.19 31.00
CA LEU A 514 -5.96 -1.15 30.02
C LEU A 514 -5.72 -1.75 28.62
N TRP A 515 -4.89 -2.79 28.52
CA TRP A 515 -4.62 -3.45 27.24
C TRP A 515 -5.84 -4.16 26.67
N ALA A 516 -6.64 -4.82 27.51
CA ALA A 516 -7.91 -5.42 27.11
C ALA A 516 -8.87 -4.36 26.53
N GLY A 517 -8.97 -3.19 27.16
CA GLY A 517 -9.76 -2.07 26.67
C GLY A 517 -9.26 -1.53 25.32
N ILE A 518 -7.94 -1.33 25.18
CA ILE A 518 -7.33 -0.92 23.90
C ILE A 518 -7.59 -1.96 22.81
N ASN A 519 -7.42 -3.25 23.12
CA ASN A 519 -7.69 -4.35 22.19
C ASN A 519 -9.15 -4.38 21.75
N ILE A 520 -10.10 -4.16 22.65
CA ILE A 520 -11.53 -4.06 22.31
C ILE A 520 -11.76 -2.89 21.34
N ILE A 521 -11.17 -1.71 21.57
CA ILE A 521 -11.30 -0.56 20.67
C ILE A 521 -10.74 -0.89 19.28
N VAL A 522 -9.56 -1.50 19.21
CA VAL A 522 -8.92 -1.92 17.95
C VAL A 522 -9.77 -2.97 17.23
N LEU A 523 -10.32 -3.94 17.95
CA LEU A 523 -11.20 -4.97 17.40
C LEU A 523 -12.54 -4.40 16.91
N ILE A 524 -13.12 -3.42 17.60
CA ILE A 524 -14.32 -2.71 17.15
C ILE A 524 -14.05 -2.00 15.82
N ILE A 525 -12.95 -1.25 15.71
CA ILE A 525 -12.59 -0.57 14.45
C ILE A 525 -12.33 -1.60 13.35
N ALA A 526 -11.63 -2.70 13.65
CA ALA A 526 -11.39 -3.79 12.72
C ALA A 526 -12.70 -4.43 12.23
N SER A 527 -13.71 -4.56 13.11
CA SER A 527 -15.03 -5.11 12.75
C SER A 527 -15.77 -4.25 11.72
N LEU A 528 -15.56 -2.92 11.72
CA LEU A 528 -16.17 -2.01 10.75
C LEU A 528 -15.68 -2.28 9.32
N ILE A 529 -14.45 -2.79 9.18
CA ILE A 529 -13.86 -3.14 7.88
C ILE A 529 -14.62 -4.32 7.25
N CYS A 530 -15.19 -5.23 8.04
CA CYS A 530 -15.93 -6.40 7.56
C CYS A 530 -17.23 -6.05 6.81
N PHE A 531 -17.73 -4.81 6.96
CA PHE A 531 -18.95 -4.34 6.31
C PHE A 531 -18.64 -3.60 5.02
N GLU A 532 -18.73 -4.32 3.91
CA GLU A 532 -18.41 -3.80 2.59
C GLU A 532 -19.60 -3.09 1.96
N LYS A 533 -19.37 -1.85 1.53
CA LYS A 533 -20.38 -1.02 0.85
C LYS A 533 -20.40 -1.29 -0.66
N PRO A 534 -21.53 -1.06 -1.34
CA PRO A 534 -21.62 -1.20 -2.78
C PRO A 534 -20.83 -0.08 -3.43
N ARG A 535 -20.01 -0.42 -4.42
CA ARG A 535 -19.20 0.50 -5.22
C ARG A 535 -19.47 0.23 -6.69
N ARG A 536 -20.07 1.22 -7.35
CA ARG A 536 -20.06 1.27 -8.80
C ARG A 536 -18.65 1.64 -9.27
N LEU A 537 -18.21 1.07 -10.39
CA LEU A 537 -16.93 1.31 -11.08
C LEU A 537 -16.81 2.75 -11.65
N PHE A 538 -17.35 3.74 -10.95
CA PHE A 538 -17.34 5.12 -11.40
C PHE A 538 -15.99 5.74 -11.07
N HIS A 539 -15.03 5.56 -11.96
CA HIS A 539 -13.69 6.14 -11.87
C HIS A 539 -13.72 7.57 -12.39
N ALA A 540 -14.21 8.48 -11.56
CA ALA A 540 -14.22 9.90 -11.87
C ALA A 540 -13.09 10.61 -11.13
N PHE A 541 -12.41 11.51 -11.84
CA PHE A 541 -11.42 12.41 -11.29
C PHE A 541 -12.11 13.69 -10.83
N LYS A 542 -11.74 14.18 -9.66
CA LYS A 542 -12.07 15.55 -9.22
C LYS A 542 -11.06 16.50 -9.86
N LEU A 543 -11.56 17.55 -10.49
CA LEU A 543 -10.78 18.61 -11.12
C LEU A 543 -11.59 19.91 -11.10
N GLU A 544 -10.94 21.01 -11.42
CA GLU A 544 -11.52 22.35 -11.49
C GLU A 544 -11.10 22.95 -12.84
N GLU A 545 -11.85 22.59 -13.89
CA GLU A 545 -11.52 22.98 -15.27
C GLU A 545 -12.65 23.79 -15.91
N ALA A 546 -12.28 24.91 -16.54
CA ALA A 546 -13.25 25.74 -17.26
C ALA A 546 -13.91 24.95 -18.40
N ALA A 547 -15.24 25.04 -18.45
CA ALA A 547 -16.04 24.38 -19.47
C ALA A 547 -17.16 25.29 -19.96
N THR A 548 -17.72 24.98 -21.11
CA THR A 548 -18.94 25.61 -21.61
C THR A 548 -19.99 24.56 -21.93
N VAL A 549 -21.21 24.78 -21.45
CA VAL A 549 -22.39 23.96 -21.74
C VAL A 549 -23.36 24.82 -22.54
N ASP A 550 -23.59 24.51 -23.82
CA ASP A 550 -24.37 25.35 -24.75
C ASP A 550 -23.89 26.81 -24.80
N GLY A 551 -22.57 27.01 -24.69
CA GLY A 551 -21.95 28.34 -24.64
C GLY A 551 -22.03 29.04 -23.27
N ILE A 552 -22.69 28.44 -22.28
CA ILE A 552 -22.79 28.96 -20.92
C ILE A 552 -21.54 28.56 -20.15
N PRO A 553 -20.80 29.52 -19.56
CA PRO A 553 -19.60 29.22 -18.80
C PRO A 553 -19.93 28.44 -17.54
N GLY A 554 -19.15 27.39 -17.30
CA GLY A 554 -19.22 26.54 -16.13
C GLY A 554 -17.86 25.91 -15.83
N GLU A 555 -17.86 24.94 -14.94
CA GLU A 555 -16.64 24.31 -14.45
C GLU A 555 -16.85 22.81 -14.29
N VAL A 556 -16.03 21.99 -14.94
CA VAL A 556 -16.05 20.54 -14.74
C VAL A 556 -15.45 20.26 -13.37
N VAL A 557 -16.29 19.79 -12.45
CA VAL A 557 -15.90 19.42 -11.07
C VAL A 557 -15.57 17.93 -10.94
N SER A 558 -16.06 17.11 -11.88
CA SER A 558 -15.79 15.69 -11.92
C SER A 558 -15.83 15.16 -13.35
N LEU A 559 -14.85 14.33 -13.74
CA LEU A 559 -14.76 13.79 -15.09
C LEU A 559 -14.39 12.30 -15.08
N ALA A 560 -15.12 11.52 -15.86
CA ALA A 560 -14.86 10.12 -16.18
C ALA A 560 -14.84 9.94 -17.71
N LEU A 561 -14.60 8.72 -18.19
CA LEU A 561 -14.50 8.43 -19.62
C LEU A 561 -15.80 8.64 -20.41
N ASP A 562 -16.95 8.60 -19.73
CA ASP A 562 -18.29 8.64 -20.32
C ASP A 562 -19.24 9.63 -19.61
N LYS A 563 -18.73 10.36 -18.61
CA LYS A 563 -19.52 11.27 -17.78
C LYS A 563 -18.71 12.46 -17.30
N ALA A 564 -19.36 13.62 -17.25
CA ALA A 564 -18.88 14.81 -16.54
C ALA A 564 -19.93 15.32 -15.55
N VAL A 565 -19.46 15.91 -14.46
CA VAL A 565 -20.26 16.78 -13.60
C VAL A 565 -19.78 18.21 -13.78
N VAL A 566 -20.67 19.08 -14.26
CA VAL A 566 -20.35 20.49 -14.54
C VAL A 566 -21.13 21.40 -13.60
N ALA A 567 -20.42 22.25 -12.88
CA ALA A 567 -20.98 23.32 -12.06
C ALA A 567 -21.30 24.53 -12.96
N VAL A 568 -22.54 25.01 -12.92
CA VAL A 568 -23.03 26.18 -13.66
C VAL A 568 -23.78 27.14 -12.73
N PRO A 569 -23.92 28.43 -13.08
CA PRO A 569 -24.73 29.38 -12.31
C PRO A 569 -26.19 28.90 -12.12
N VAL A 570 -26.80 29.23 -10.98
CA VAL A 570 -28.20 28.82 -10.63
C VAL A 570 -29.25 29.37 -11.59
N GLU A 571 -28.93 30.43 -12.32
CA GLU A 571 -29.86 31.06 -13.27
C GLU A 571 -29.89 30.35 -14.63
N THR A 572 -29.11 29.28 -14.80
CA THR A 572 -28.96 28.58 -16.08
C THR A 572 -30.24 27.81 -16.43
N GLN A 573 -30.89 28.19 -17.54
CA GLN A 573 -32.02 27.47 -18.11
C GLN A 573 -31.59 26.64 -19.32
N PHE A 574 -31.95 25.36 -19.33
CA PHE A 574 -31.67 24.45 -20.45
C PHE A 574 -32.94 24.20 -21.25
N GLN A 575 -32.86 24.41 -22.57
CA GLN A 575 -33.98 24.19 -23.48
C GLN A 575 -34.13 22.71 -23.88
N SER A 576 -33.08 21.91 -23.71
CA SER A 576 -33.01 20.51 -24.13
C SER A 576 -32.25 19.67 -23.11
N ARG A 577 -32.48 18.34 -23.13
CA ARG A 577 -31.64 17.37 -22.42
C ARG A 577 -30.35 17.05 -23.16
N SER A 578 -30.27 17.34 -24.46
CA SER A 578 -29.02 17.23 -25.22
C SER A 578 -28.36 18.61 -25.23
N VAL A 579 -27.14 18.68 -24.70
CA VAL A 579 -26.35 19.90 -24.56
C VAL A 579 -24.99 19.72 -25.24
N SER A 580 -24.42 20.81 -25.74
CA SER A 580 -23.05 20.83 -26.27
C SER A 580 -22.08 21.11 -25.14
N LEU A 581 -21.22 20.14 -24.82
CA LEU A 581 -20.17 20.26 -23.82
C LEU A 581 -18.82 20.54 -24.50
N LYS A 582 -18.07 21.49 -23.97
CA LYS A 582 -16.70 21.80 -24.38
C LYS A 582 -15.84 22.10 -23.15
N PHE A 583 -14.64 21.56 -23.12
CA PHE A 583 -13.58 21.85 -22.15
C PHE A 583 -12.21 21.63 -22.81
N ASP A 584 -11.12 21.88 -22.09
CA ASP A 584 -9.79 21.93 -22.66
C ASP A 584 -9.37 20.59 -23.29
N GLY A 585 -8.77 20.68 -24.49
CA GLY A 585 -8.36 19.53 -25.29
C GLY A 585 -9.44 18.89 -26.16
N PHE A 586 -10.71 19.34 -26.08
CA PHE A 586 -11.83 18.75 -26.83
C PHE A 586 -12.60 19.80 -27.63
N ALA A 587 -12.93 19.44 -28.88
CA ALA A 587 -13.93 20.17 -29.65
C ALA A 587 -15.31 20.01 -28.99
N PRO A 588 -16.27 20.94 -29.19
CA PRO A 588 -17.62 20.77 -28.65
C PRO A 588 -18.25 19.45 -29.10
N PHE A 589 -18.75 18.66 -28.15
CA PHE A 589 -19.42 17.38 -28.42
C PHE A 589 -20.76 17.30 -27.70
N ALA A 590 -21.65 16.43 -28.17
CA ALA A 590 -22.98 16.26 -27.59
C ALA A 590 -22.91 15.45 -26.29
N ALA A 591 -23.61 15.93 -25.25
CA ALA A 591 -23.77 15.24 -23.98
C ALA A 591 -25.24 15.27 -23.54
N GLU A 592 -25.69 14.20 -22.89
CA GLU A 592 -27.04 14.07 -22.36
C GLU A 592 -27.07 14.45 -20.87
N LEU A 593 -27.90 15.44 -20.53
CA LEU A 593 -28.22 15.83 -19.16
C LEU A 593 -29.17 14.82 -18.53
N LYS A 594 -28.65 13.99 -17.61
CA LYS A 594 -29.43 12.99 -16.88
C LYS A 594 -29.96 13.48 -15.54
N GLN A 595 -29.20 14.33 -14.85
CA GLN A 595 -29.54 14.78 -13.50
C GLN A 595 -28.99 16.18 -13.22
N VAL A 596 -29.77 16.99 -12.51
CA VAL A 596 -29.32 18.27 -11.95
C VAL A 596 -29.38 18.16 -10.43
N THR A 597 -28.30 18.56 -9.77
CA THR A 597 -28.21 18.55 -8.29
C THR A 597 -27.81 19.93 -7.78
N GLN A 598 -28.25 20.26 -6.57
CA GLN A 598 -27.91 21.51 -5.88
C GLN A 598 -27.37 21.17 -4.48
N ARG A 599 -26.20 21.69 -4.10
CA ARG A 599 -25.68 21.51 -2.74
C ARG A 599 -26.53 22.31 -1.74
N ARG A 600 -27.02 21.65 -0.68
CA ARG A 600 -27.78 22.29 0.42
C ARG A 600 -26.84 23.08 1.34
N ARG A 601 -27.34 24.23 1.83
CA ARG A 601 -26.67 25.28 2.64
C ARG A 601 -25.92 24.82 3.89
N SER A 602 -26.16 23.61 4.43
CA SER A 602 -25.56 23.18 5.71
C SER A 602 -24.16 22.57 5.61
N ILE A 603 -23.58 22.49 4.40
CA ILE A 603 -22.30 21.81 4.11
C ILE A 603 -21.26 22.78 3.49
N ALA A 604 -21.67 23.99 3.12
CA ALA A 604 -20.80 25.00 2.52
C ALA A 604 -19.84 25.60 3.55
N ARG A 605 -18.52 25.55 3.28
CA ARG A 605 -17.56 26.44 3.93
C ARG A 605 -17.82 27.87 3.42
N GLY A 606 -17.63 28.88 4.26
CA GLY A 606 -17.89 30.28 3.90
C GLY A 606 -17.15 30.67 2.62
N GLY A 607 -17.89 30.86 1.52
CA GLY A 607 -17.34 31.20 0.20
C GLY A 607 -18.02 30.50 -0.98
N ASP A 608 -18.74 29.38 -0.78
CA ASP A 608 -19.36 28.64 -1.88
C ASP A 608 -20.45 29.47 -2.60
N LYS A 609 -20.21 29.78 -3.88
CA LYS A 609 -21.23 30.30 -4.80
C LYS A 609 -22.32 29.24 -4.95
N GLN A 610 -23.60 29.65 -4.94
CA GLN A 610 -24.66 28.71 -5.31
C GLN A 610 -24.45 28.29 -6.76
N ALA A 611 -24.41 26.98 -7.03
CA ALA A 611 -24.24 26.41 -8.36
C ALA A 611 -25.16 25.20 -8.54
N TYR A 612 -25.60 24.99 -9.79
CA TYR A 612 -26.19 23.73 -10.22
C TYR A 612 -25.11 22.80 -10.73
N TYR A 613 -25.20 21.54 -10.35
CA TYR A 613 -24.29 20.48 -10.77
C TYR A 613 -25.02 19.58 -11.77
N LEU A 614 -24.63 19.70 -13.03
CA LEU A 614 -25.18 18.97 -14.17
C LEU A 614 -24.45 17.64 -14.33
N HIS A 615 -25.16 16.52 -14.28
CA HIS A 615 -24.62 15.20 -14.57
C HIS A 615 -24.85 14.90 -16.05
N LEU A 616 -23.79 15.08 -16.83
CA LEU A 616 -23.77 14.93 -18.27
C LEU A 616 -23.13 13.59 -18.65
N TYR A 617 -23.80 12.81 -19.51
CA TYR A 617 -23.29 11.54 -20.04
C TYR A 617 -23.02 11.71 -21.53
N PHE A 618 -21.95 11.10 -22.02
CA PHE A 618 -21.54 11.25 -23.41
C PHE A 618 -20.89 9.99 -23.94
N ASP A 619 -20.97 9.83 -25.25
CA ASP A 619 -20.22 8.81 -25.98
C ASP A 619 -19.23 9.51 -26.91
N LEU A 620 -17.95 9.21 -26.74
CA LEU A 620 -16.88 9.88 -27.46
C LEU A 620 -16.54 9.12 -28.74
N SER A 621 -16.13 9.85 -29.77
CA SER A 621 -15.45 9.23 -30.91
C SER A 621 -14.23 8.43 -30.43
N LYS A 622 -13.80 7.41 -31.17
CA LYS A 622 -12.66 6.59 -30.75
C LYS A 622 -11.39 7.41 -30.49
N SER A 623 -11.12 8.42 -31.33
CA SER A 623 -9.97 9.32 -31.16
C SER A 623 -10.12 10.25 -29.94
N ASP A 624 -11.33 10.74 -29.67
CA ASP A 624 -11.58 11.56 -28.48
C ASP A 624 -11.54 10.71 -27.20
N ARG A 625 -11.98 9.45 -27.27
CA ARG A 625 -11.85 8.50 -26.16
C ARG A 625 -10.38 8.27 -25.80
N ASP A 626 -9.50 8.09 -26.79
CA ASP A 626 -8.06 7.95 -26.54
C ASP A 626 -7.49 9.22 -25.90
N ARG A 627 -7.85 10.39 -26.42
CA ARG A 627 -7.46 11.69 -25.82
C ARG A 627 -7.96 11.82 -24.39
N MET A 628 -9.16 11.34 -24.10
CA MET A 628 -9.75 11.38 -22.76
C MET A 628 -8.98 10.47 -21.81
N ILE A 629 -8.61 9.28 -22.26
CA ILE A 629 -7.74 8.37 -21.50
C ILE A 629 -6.41 9.05 -21.19
N VAL A 630 -5.75 9.62 -22.19
CA VAL A 630 -4.47 10.32 -22.00
C VAL A 630 -4.63 11.49 -21.02
N LYS A 631 -5.66 12.33 -21.18
CA LYS A 631 -5.93 13.46 -20.28
C LYS A 631 -6.13 12.98 -18.83
N LEU A 632 -7.02 12.02 -18.60
CA LEU A 632 -7.38 11.58 -17.25
C LEU A 632 -6.30 10.77 -16.56
N TYR A 633 -5.64 9.87 -17.27
CA TYR A 633 -4.75 8.87 -16.68
C TYR A 633 -3.25 9.15 -16.89
N THR A 634 -2.90 10.16 -17.67
CA THR A 634 -1.49 10.56 -17.87
C THR A 634 -1.26 12.05 -17.68
N GLY A 635 -2.33 12.82 -17.42
CA GLY A 635 -2.26 14.25 -17.11
C GLY A 635 -1.97 14.54 -15.64
N GLU A 636 -2.17 15.79 -15.25
CA GLU A 636 -1.80 16.31 -13.92
C GLU A 636 -2.84 16.00 -12.83
N TYR A 637 -3.92 15.28 -13.14
CA TYR A 637 -4.98 15.00 -12.19
C TYR A 637 -4.51 14.06 -11.08
N SER A 638 -4.73 14.46 -9.82
CA SER A 638 -4.39 13.68 -8.63
C SER A 638 -5.57 13.52 -7.69
N GLN A 639 -5.70 12.32 -7.13
CA GLN A 639 -6.57 12.05 -5.99
C GLN A 639 -5.72 11.79 -4.71
N ASP A 640 -4.42 12.10 -4.76
CA ASP A 640 -3.53 11.87 -3.62
C ASP A 640 -3.94 12.73 -2.42
N ILE A 641 -3.90 12.09 -1.25
CA ILE A 641 -4.13 12.75 0.03
C ILE A 641 -2.77 13.27 0.53
N HIS A 642 -2.56 14.57 0.37
CA HIS A 642 -1.33 15.25 0.79
C HIS A 642 -1.28 15.50 2.31
N ASP A 643 -2.43 15.77 2.94
CA ASP A 643 -2.54 16.03 4.38
C ASP A 643 -3.66 15.19 5.02
N ILE A 644 -3.39 14.60 6.19
CA ILE A 644 -4.42 13.92 7.00
C ILE A 644 -5.14 14.94 7.88
N ASP A 645 -6.46 15.07 7.71
CA ASP A 645 -7.33 15.71 8.69
C ASP A 645 -7.67 14.74 9.84
N LYS A 646 -6.85 14.74 10.89
CA LYS A 646 -6.98 13.83 12.05
C LYS A 646 -8.33 13.98 12.79
N VAL A 647 -8.91 15.18 12.77
CA VAL A 647 -10.22 15.44 13.39
C VAL A 647 -11.30 14.82 12.54
N ALA A 648 -11.24 15.00 11.21
CA ALA A 648 -12.19 14.38 10.29
C ALA A 648 -12.11 12.85 10.32
N VAL A 649 -10.91 12.26 10.46
CA VAL A 649 -10.75 10.80 10.67
C VAL A 649 -11.54 10.34 11.89
N SER A 650 -11.33 10.98 13.04
CA SER A 650 -11.96 10.60 14.30
C SER A 650 -13.49 10.75 14.24
N VAL A 651 -13.97 11.85 13.65
CA VAL A 651 -15.40 12.12 13.47
C VAL A 651 -16.03 11.10 12.53
N ASN A 652 -15.39 10.75 11.41
CA ASN A 652 -15.94 9.79 10.46
C ASN A 652 -15.99 8.37 11.02
N LEU A 653 -14.97 7.94 11.77
CA LEU A 653 -14.99 6.65 12.47
C LEU A 653 -16.13 6.58 13.49
N LEU A 654 -16.35 7.67 14.25
CA LEU A 654 -17.43 7.74 15.22
C LEU A 654 -18.81 7.70 14.53
N LEU A 655 -19.01 8.51 13.49
CA LEU A 655 -20.24 8.47 12.69
C LEU A 655 -20.50 7.08 12.11
N ARG A 656 -19.45 6.42 11.58
CA ARG A 656 -19.53 5.09 11.01
C ARG A 656 -19.97 4.04 12.03
N SER A 657 -19.49 4.16 13.28
CA SER A 657 -19.88 3.29 14.39
C SER A 657 -21.39 3.37 14.71
N PHE A 658 -22.03 4.49 14.39
CA PHE A 658 -23.48 4.69 14.53
C PHE A 658 -24.25 4.53 13.19
N GLY A 659 -23.63 3.94 12.17
CA GLY A 659 -24.26 3.71 10.86
C GLY A 659 -24.43 4.96 9.99
N ARG A 660 -23.90 6.12 10.40
CA ARG A 660 -23.91 7.35 9.61
C ARG A 660 -22.60 7.49 8.84
N THR A 661 -22.65 7.95 7.59
CA THR A 661 -21.45 8.39 6.87
C THR A 661 -21.64 9.80 6.37
N ARG A 662 -20.64 10.66 6.60
CA ARG A 662 -20.52 11.93 5.88
C ARG A 662 -20.24 11.60 4.41
N THR A 663 -21.28 11.65 3.58
CA THR A 663 -21.09 11.83 2.14
C THR A 663 -20.71 13.29 1.91
N LEU A 664 -19.45 13.54 1.55
CA LEU A 664 -18.96 14.84 1.09
C LEU A 664 -18.99 14.92 -0.44
#